data_AF-A0A1F8NPC9-F1
#
_entry.id   AF-A0A1F8NPC9-F1
#
_cell.length_a   1.000
_cell.length_b   1.000
_cell.length_c   1.000
_cell.angle_alpha   90.00
_cell.angle_beta   90.00
_cell.angle_gamma   90.00
#
_symmetry.space_group_name_H-M   'P 1'
#
loop_
_entity.id
_entity.type
_entity.pdbx_description
1 polymer ?
#
loop_
_entity_poly.entity_id
_entity_poly.type
_entity_poly.pdbx_seq_one_letter_code
_entity_poly.pdbx_strand_id
1 'polypeptide(L)'
;KETSFIYVAQALLFLALYLIYRLTQRKWNRDNYRSLFLYTLISSLIVLTIGVVIKVLSEKIINSDSGDIAVYPTLASIPDFIPTVLIILGAIAAIAALYFAIAGFSLSRIREERSFDLLMLLGTLVLPQLSAFGINLFGWKVPVNASEVNAITLPDLLRMALIVVPVIVVTIVVGLWWNKRQWLINAGIWYVIYIVLFTSMFTNGAGFFTGLVGSLGYWLAQQDVNRGDQPMYYYALIQIPIYEYLPALGSFLGIILAFLGRKTIQDDTFVQETQNLDEPNELTAAADDPDNQKDSLPLEYPSIQGEGHSTPIITPTVGLLIFWSISSLLAYTIAGEKMPWLTVHITLPMILLSGWSIGYLIDTTDWTIFRSKRGWLTVGLIFILVPALLSTLRSVLGDNPPFAGKSLDQLAATSEFLIAFLLLIGCTIGLFTLIKRWSLRLIRRGLVLVFLGCLAILTARAAFMASYINYDNAKEYLVYAHSATGDKIALQQITDISRRLTGGLDITVAYDDKTTYPFWWYLRNFPNQRFYGSTPTRDLRDVPIILVGQDNFGKIEAVVGQAYNEFDYLRIWWPNMDYMNLNSTRLKFAIFNPQMREAIFQIWLNRDYKLYGELIGQDLSLQNWNPSEKLRLYIRKDVVAQLWDYGSTASSTPIQADPYEGKQISITADNVIGMAGPEPGQFLNPRDIAIASDGSLYISDTTNNRIQHLAADGSVLQVWGSFADISKGAAPGGTFYEPWGIALGTDGSVYVADTWNHRIQKFTAEGEFVNMWGYFGQADTPFAIWGPRDIAIDSNGNLYVTDTGNKRIVIYDPDGNYVNQFGAVGLAPGEFDEPVGIAVDKDDLVYIADTWNQRIQVMVADGNGGYLPLINWEVVAWYGQSLDNKPYLAVDNNGNVFTTDPEGYRVLHFTSTGTFVNYFGDFGAGTNGFNLPTGITLDDTGGVWIADAGNGRILHFSLPAD
;
A
#
# COMPACT_ATOMS: atom_id res chain seq x y z
N LYS A 1 -10.09 19.55 -2.53
CA LYS A 1 -11.35 20.25 -2.95
C LYS A 1 -12.50 19.95 -1.99
N GLU A 2 -12.43 18.81 -1.31
CA GLU A 2 -13.43 18.22 -0.44
C GLU A 2 -13.51 19.01 0.88
N THR A 3 -12.37 19.44 1.41
CA THR A 3 -12.28 20.19 2.66
C THR A 3 -12.91 21.59 2.60
N SER A 4 -12.99 22.21 1.42
CA SER A 4 -13.74 23.48 1.28
C SER A 4 -15.25 23.31 1.45
N PHE A 5 -15.81 22.14 1.15
CA PHE A 5 -17.24 21.89 1.42
C PHE A 5 -17.51 21.82 2.92
N ILE A 6 -16.60 21.22 3.69
CA ILE A 6 -16.70 21.17 5.16
C ILE A 6 -16.69 22.60 5.73
N TYR A 7 -15.81 23.47 5.24
CA TYR A 7 -15.77 24.87 5.66
C TYR A 7 -17.04 25.64 5.33
N VAL A 8 -17.60 25.46 4.13
CA VAL A 8 -18.87 26.11 3.77
C VAL A 8 -20.00 25.55 4.64
N ALA A 9 -20.06 24.25 4.88
CA ALA A 9 -21.06 23.64 5.76
C ALA A 9 -20.97 24.19 7.18
N GLN A 10 -19.76 24.30 7.74
CA GLN A 10 -19.53 24.91 9.06
C GLN A 10 -19.97 26.39 9.09
N ALA A 11 -19.64 27.16 8.04
CA ALA A 11 -20.08 28.56 7.93
C ALA A 11 -21.60 28.68 7.86
N LEU A 12 -22.27 27.85 7.05
CA LEU A 12 -23.74 27.82 6.93
C LEU A 12 -24.41 27.42 8.25
N LEU A 13 -23.89 26.40 8.94
CA LEU A 13 -24.38 25.98 10.25
C LEU A 13 -24.22 27.11 11.28
N PHE A 14 -23.06 27.77 11.32
CA PHE A 14 -22.85 28.92 12.19
C PHE A 14 -23.83 30.05 11.89
N LEU A 15 -23.98 30.42 10.61
CA LEU A 15 -24.88 31.50 10.19
C LEU A 15 -26.35 31.18 10.52
N ALA A 16 -26.77 29.92 10.36
CA ALA A 16 -28.11 29.47 10.73
C ALA A 16 -28.34 29.57 12.25
N LEU A 17 -27.41 29.05 13.06
CA LEU A 17 -27.48 29.16 14.53
C LEU A 17 -27.44 30.61 15.00
N TYR A 18 -26.61 31.44 14.36
CA TYR A 18 -26.50 32.86 14.67
C TYR A 18 -27.77 33.61 14.27
N LEU A 19 -28.38 33.29 13.12
CA LEU A 19 -29.68 33.84 12.72
C LEU A 19 -30.76 33.45 13.73
N ILE A 20 -30.84 32.17 14.13
CA ILE A 20 -31.79 31.72 15.17
C ILE A 20 -31.58 32.51 16.46
N TYR A 21 -30.33 32.64 16.92
CA TYR A 21 -30.01 33.45 18.09
C TYR A 21 -30.50 34.90 17.93
N ARG A 22 -30.24 35.56 16.80
CA ARG A 22 -30.70 36.93 16.53
C ARG A 22 -32.22 37.05 16.55
N LEU A 23 -32.93 36.11 15.91
CA LEU A 23 -34.39 36.06 15.92
C LEU A 23 -34.94 35.93 17.34
N THR A 24 -34.28 35.18 18.23
CA THR A 24 -34.74 35.06 19.63
C THR A 24 -34.51 36.32 20.47
N GLN A 25 -33.57 37.19 20.09
CA GLN A 25 -33.28 38.42 20.84
C GLN A 25 -34.20 39.59 20.45
N ARG A 26 -34.89 39.49 19.30
CA ARG A 26 -35.80 40.53 18.81
C ARG A 26 -37.23 40.33 19.33
N LYS A 27 -38.03 41.40 19.32
CA LYS A 27 -39.46 41.35 19.64
C LYS A 27 -40.24 40.69 18.49
N TRP A 28 -41.12 39.75 18.81
CA TRP A 28 -41.98 39.05 17.84
C TRP A 28 -43.34 39.73 17.76
N ASN A 29 -44.02 39.64 16.61
CA ASN A 29 -45.38 40.18 16.48
C ASN A 29 -46.37 39.38 17.34
N ARG A 30 -46.07 38.11 17.62
CA ARG A 30 -46.82 37.23 18.51
C ARG A 30 -45.87 36.47 19.44
N ASP A 31 -45.89 36.78 20.73
CA ASP A 31 -44.95 36.20 21.70
C ASP A 31 -45.07 34.66 21.82
N ASN A 32 -46.28 34.11 21.70
CA ASN A 32 -46.49 32.66 21.72
C ASN A 32 -45.82 31.92 20.55
N TYR A 33 -45.63 32.60 19.40
CA TYR A 33 -45.03 31.99 18.21
C TYR A 33 -43.51 31.85 18.34
N ARG A 34 -42.86 32.69 19.15
CA ARG A 34 -41.43 32.56 19.45
C ARG A 34 -41.13 31.24 20.16
N SER A 35 -41.91 30.91 21.19
CA SER A 35 -41.75 29.66 21.94
C SER A 35 -42.11 28.45 21.09
N LEU A 36 -43.18 28.52 20.29
CA LEU A 36 -43.56 27.46 19.35
C LEU A 36 -42.49 27.22 18.29
N PHE A 37 -41.91 28.28 17.71
CA PHE A 37 -40.78 28.18 16.80
C PHE A 37 -39.60 27.43 17.44
N LEU A 38 -39.21 27.82 18.66
CA LEU A 38 -38.08 27.18 19.35
C LEU A 38 -38.35 25.72 19.71
N TYR A 39 -39.53 25.40 20.25
CA TYR A 39 -39.88 24.01 20.58
C TYR A 39 -39.92 23.14 19.32
N THR A 40 -40.59 23.61 18.25
CA THR A 40 -40.67 22.84 17.00
C THR A 40 -39.31 22.69 16.32
N LEU A 41 -38.45 23.71 16.36
CA LEU A 41 -37.09 23.65 15.84
C LEU A 41 -36.22 22.65 16.62
N ILE A 42 -36.24 22.71 17.96
CA ILE A 42 -35.48 21.78 18.81
C ILE A 42 -35.98 20.35 18.62
N SER A 43 -37.30 20.13 18.62
CA SER A 43 -37.88 18.81 18.35
C SER A 43 -37.51 18.30 16.97
N SER A 44 -37.53 19.15 15.95
CA SER A 44 -37.10 18.83 14.59
C SER A 44 -35.65 18.37 14.55
N LEU A 45 -34.73 19.13 15.13
CA LEU A 45 -33.30 18.81 15.20
C LEU A 45 -33.04 17.49 15.94
N ILE A 46 -33.70 17.25 17.08
CA ILE A 46 -33.57 16.00 17.84
C ILE A 46 -34.05 14.82 17.00
N VAL A 47 -35.24 14.90 16.41
CA VAL A 47 -35.86 13.81 15.65
C VAL A 47 -35.06 13.51 14.37
N LEU A 48 -34.61 14.54 13.65
CA LEU A 48 -33.71 14.39 12.50
C LEU A 48 -32.40 13.73 12.89
N THR A 49 -31.76 14.20 13.97
CA THR A 49 -30.48 13.66 14.43
C THR A 49 -30.62 12.20 14.82
N ILE A 50 -31.65 11.83 15.57
CA ILE A 50 -31.92 10.43 15.94
C ILE A 50 -32.13 9.56 14.69
N GLY A 51 -32.96 10.02 13.74
CA GLY A 51 -33.22 9.28 12.51
C GLY A 51 -31.96 9.07 11.66
N VAL A 52 -31.14 10.11 11.48
CA VAL A 52 -29.87 10.02 10.73
C VAL A 52 -28.85 9.14 11.46
N VAL A 53 -28.69 9.30 12.78
CA VAL A 53 -27.73 8.50 13.57
C VAL A 53 -28.10 7.03 13.54
N ILE A 54 -29.38 6.68 13.71
CA ILE A 54 -29.82 5.28 13.61
C ILE A 54 -29.46 4.72 12.23
N LYS A 55 -29.78 5.44 11.15
CA LYS A 55 -29.51 5.00 9.78
C LYS A 55 -28.01 4.79 9.50
N VAL A 56 -27.18 5.76 9.88
CA VAL A 56 -25.74 5.71 9.64
C VAL A 56 -25.08 4.58 10.46
N LEU A 57 -25.52 4.37 11.70
CA LEU A 57 -24.95 3.33 12.55
C LEU A 57 -25.49 1.94 12.23
N SER A 58 -26.71 1.80 11.71
CA SER A 58 -27.28 0.52 11.26
C SER A 58 -26.58 -0.03 10.03
N GLU A 59 -26.09 0.85 9.15
CA GLU A 59 -25.39 0.51 7.90
C GLU A 59 -23.88 0.23 8.10
N LYS A 60 -23.34 0.40 9.31
CA LYS A 60 -21.89 0.26 9.57
C LYS A 60 -21.48 -1.19 9.77
N ILE A 61 -20.66 -1.72 8.84
CA ILE A 61 -20.20 -3.11 8.79
C ILE A 61 -18.67 -3.20 8.95
N ILE A 62 -18.18 -4.25 9.61
CA ILE A 62 -16.77 -4.66 9.59
C ILE A 62 -16.65 -5.89 8.70
N ASN A 63 -15.79 -5.81 7.69
CA ASN A 63 -15.42 -6.95 6.87
C ASN A 63 -14.42 -7.81 7.65
N SER A 64 -14.82 -9.03 7.98
CA SER A 64 -13.94 -10.04 8.58
C SER A 64 -13.79 -11.21 7.61
N ASP A 65 -12.72 -12.00 7.75
CA ASP A 65 -12.51 -13.23 6.95
C ASP A 65 -13.67 -14.25 7.13
N SER A 66 -14.53 -14.05 8.14
CA SER A 66 -15.74 -14.83 8.42
C SER A 66 -17.04 -14.22 7.89
N GLY A 67 -16.98 -13.11 7.14
CA GLY A 67 -18.12 -12.39 6.57
C GLY A 67 -18.35 -11.01 7.19
N ASP A 68 -19.36 -10.31 6.66
CA ASP A 68 -19.76 -8.96 7.05
C ASP A 68 -20.46 -8.94 8.41
N ILE A 69 -19.87 -8.28 9.41
CA ILE A 69 -20.44 -8.16 10.76
C ILE A 69 -20.86 -6.72 11.02
N ALA A 70 -22.14 -6.49 11.35
CA ALA A 70 -22.62 -5.17 11.75
C ALA A 70 -21.94 -4.71 13.05
N VAL A 71 -21.39 -3.50 13.06
CA VAL A 71 -20.72 -2.91 14.25
C VAL A 71 -21.71 -2.72 15.40
N TYR A 72 -22.96 -2.41 15.08
CA TYR A 72 -24.04 -2.17 16.04
C TYR A 72 -25.24 -3.09 15.74
N PRO A 73 -25.18 -4.38 16.13
CA PRO A 73 -26.18 -5.37 15.73
C PRO A 73 -27.60 -5.06 16.26
N THR A 74 -27.71 -4.31 17.37
CA THR A 74 -28.99 -3.85 17.91
C THR A 74 -29.61 -2.69 17.14
N LEU A 75 -28.80 -1.87 16.47
CA LEU A 75 -29.27 -0.80 15.59
C LEU A 75 -29.56 -1.33 14.19
N ALA A 76 -28.75 -2.29 13.72
CA ALA A 76 -28.97 -2.98 12.45
C ALA A 76 -30.25 -3.83 12.42
N SER A 77 -30.78 -4.24 13.57
CA SER A 77 -32.06 -4.97 13.66
C SER A 77 -33.29 -4.07 13.60
N ILE A 78 -33.12 -2.74 13.64
CA ILE A 78 -34.21 -1.78 13.47
C ILE A 78 -34.61 -1.76 11.99
N PRO A 79 -35.89 -1.98 11.64
CA PRO A 79 -36.34 -1.89 10.25
C PRO A 79 -36.04 -0.52 9.61
N ASP A 80 -35.47 -0.50 8.40
CA ASP A 80 -35.04 0.71 7.66
C ASP A 80 -36.10 1.79 7.50
N PHE A 81 -37.38 1.41 7.52
CA PHE A 81 -38.46 2.39 7.43
C PHE A 81 -38.54 3.29 8.67
N ILE A 82 -38.11 2.83 9.85
CA ILE A 82 -38.18 3.59 11.11
C ILE A 82 -37.27 4.84 11.07
N PRO A 83 -35.96 4.73 10.81
CA PRO A 83 -35.12 5.93 10.68
C PRO A 83 -35.58 6.84 9.54
N THR A 84 -36.09 6.27 8.45
CA THR A 84 -36.66 7.05 7.33
C THR A 84 -37.88 7.86 7.76
N VAL A 85 -38.80 7.27 8.52
CA VAL A 85 -39.97 7.97 9.07
C VAL A 85 -39.55 9.07 10.05
N LEU A 86 -38.56 8.82 10.91
CA LEU A 86 -38.02 9.84 11.82
C LEU A 86 -37.43 11.03 11.04
N ILE A 87 -36.66 10.77 9.98
CA ILE A 87 -36.12 11.85 9.11
C ILE A 87 -37.26 12.67 8.50
N ILE A 88 -38.31 12.02 7.98
CA ILE A 88 -39.48 12.69 7.40
C ILE A 88 -40.21 13.53 8.46
N LEU A 89 -40.47 12.99 9.64
CA LEU A 89 -41.13 13.70 10.74
C LEU A 89 -40.31 14.91 11.20
N GLY A 90 -38.99 14.75 11.30
CA GLY A 90 -38.10 15.86 11.62
C GLY A 90 -38.12 16.94 10.54
N ALA A 91 -38.16 16.58 9.25
CA ALA A 91 -38.27 17.52 8.14
C ALA A 91 -39.61 18.27 8.15
N ILE A 92 -40.72 17.59 8.43
CA ILE A 92 -42.04 18.22 8.60
C ILE A 92 -42.01 19.21 9.76
N ALA A 93 -41.40 18.84 10.89
CA ALA A 93 -41.22 19.73 12.04
C ALA A 93 -40.32 20.95 11.70
N ALA A 94 -39.32 20.80 10.82
CA ALA A 94 -38.50 21.92 10.35
C ALA A 94 -39.32 22.91 9.52
N ILE A 95 -40.19 22.40 8.64
CA ILE A 95 -41.12 23.21 7.84
C ILE A 95 -42.10 23.94 8.77
N ALA A 96 -42.62 23.26 9.79
CA ALA A 96 -43.49 23.88 10.80
C ALA A 96 -42.77 24.99 11.56
N ALA A 97 -41.50 24.78 11.95
CA ALA A 97 -40.68 25.82 12.58
C ALA A 97 -40.50 27.03 11.65
N LEU A 98 -40.20 26.81 10.38
CA LEU A 98 -40.10 27.90 9.39
C LEU A 98 -41.42 28.67 9.25
N TYR A 99 -42.56 27.96 9.22
CA TYR A 99 -43.87 28.58 9.21
C TYR A 99 -44.09 29.46 10.45
N PHE A 100 -43.77 28.98 11.66
CA PHE A 100 -43.89 29.79 12.87
C PHE A 100 -42.95 31.00 12.88
N ALA A 101 -41.74 30.88 12.34
CA ALA A 101 -40.83 32.00 12.16
C ALA A 101 -41.42 33.06 11.21
N ILE A 102 -41.92 32.65 10.05
CA ILE A 102 -42.51 33.58 9.07
C ILE A 102 -43.80 34.21 9.62
N ALA A 103 -44.70 33.42 10.20
CA ALA A 103 -45.98 33.90 10.71
C ALA A 103 -45.85 34.74 12.00
N GLY A 104 -44.83 34.48 12.82
CA GLY A 104 -44.61 35.15 14.10
C GLY A 104 -43.67 36.36 14.03
N PHE A 105 -42.71 36.34 13.10
CA PHE A 105 -41.65 37.36 12.99
C PHE A 105 -41.71 38.16 11.66
N SER A 106 -42.44 37.67 10.65
CA SER A 106 -42.51 38.20 9.27
C SER A 106 -41.27 37.95 8.41
N LEU A 107 -41.50 37.56 7.16
CA LEU A 107 -40.44 37.30 6.18
C LEU A 107 -39.64 38.56 5.81
N SER A 108 -40.29 39.74 5.80
CA SER A 108 -39.60 41.00 5.51
C SER A 108 -38.52 41.30 6.55
N ARG A 109 -38.82 41.11 7.84
CA ARG A 109 -37.87 41.33 8.93
C ARG A 109 -36.74 40.31 8.98
N ILE A 110 -37.00 39.06 8.55
CA ILE A 110 -35.93 38.05 8.41
C ILE A 110 -34.94 38.48 7.31
N ARG A 111 -35.45 39.03 6.20
CA ARG A 111 -34.61 39.49 5.08
C ARG A 111 -33.72 40.69 5.43
N GLU A 112 -34.08 41.46 6.45
CA GLU A 112 -33.26 42.59 6.94
C GLU A 112 -32.05 42.12 7.79
N GLU A 113 -31.99 40.84 8.18
CA GLU A 113 -30.84 40.30 8.91
C GLU A 113 -29.65 40.03 7.98
N ARG A 114 -28.49 40.64 8.27
CA ARG A 114 -27.26 40.41 7.50
C ARG A 114 -26.79 38.95 7.51
N SER A 115 -27.09 38.20 8.58
CA SER A 115 -26.79 36.76 8.64
C SER A 115 -27.66 35.94 7.69
N PHE A 116 -28.89 36.38 7.42
CA PHE A 116 -29.75 35.79 6.41
C PHE A 116 -29.18 36.04 5.01
N ASP A 117 -28.71 37.25 4.70
CA ASP A 117 -28.06 37.55 3.41
C ASP A 117 -26.86 36.64 3.12
N LEU A 118 -25.96 36.46 4.09
CA LEU A 118 -24.80 35.58 3.94
C LEU A 118 -25.20 34.11 3.81
N LEU A 119 -26.24 33.68 4.55
CA LEU A 119 -26.77 32.31 4.47
C LEU A 119 -27.35 32.04 3.07
N MET A 120 -28.12 32.99 2.51
CA MET A 120 -28.69 32.88 1.17
C MET A 120 -27.61 32.88 0.10
N LEU A 121 -26.62 33.78 0.21
CA LEU A 121 -25.52 33.85 -0.75
C LEU A 121 -24.71 32.54 -0.78
N LEU A 122 -24.14 32.13 0.36
CA LEU A 122 -23.31 30.93 0.43
C LEU A 122 -24.12 29.67 0.12
N GLY A 123 -25.34 29.59 0.64
CA GLY A 123 -26.23 28.44 0.47
C GLY A 123 -26.57 28.22 -0.99
N THR A 124 -27.03 29.26 -1.70
CA THR A 124 -27.39 29.14 -3.12
C THR A 124 -26.18 28.87 -4.01
N LEU A 125 -25.01 29.43 -3.70
CA LEU A 125 -23.80 29.16 -4.50
C LEU A 125 -23.36 27.69 -4.45
N VAL A 126 -23.50 27.03 -3.30
CA VAL A 126 -23.05 25.64 -3.10
C VAL A 126 -24.17 24.59 -3.28
N LEU A 127 -25.43 25.02 -3.35
CA LEU A 127 -26.58 24.13 -3.46
C LEU A 127 -26.48 23.13 -4.63
N PRO A 128 -26.03 23.50 -5.85
CA PRO A 128 -25.88 22.53 -6.93
C PRO A 128 -24.91 21.39 -6.62
N GLN A 129 -23.82 21.65 -5.90
CA GLN A 129 -22.83 20.63 -5.54
C GLN A 129 -23.38 19.63 -4.52
N LEU A 130 -24.32 20.05 -3.68
CA LEU A 130 -25.04 19.17 -2.75
C LEU A 130 -25.92 18.12 -3.46
N SER A 131 -26.12 18.24 -4.77
CA SER A 131 -26.83 17.22 -5.57
C SER A 131 -26.20 15.84 -5.44
N ALA A 132 -24.90 15.72 -5.11
CA ALA A 132 -24.26 14.43 -4.87
C ALA A 132 -24.94 13.63 -3.74
N PHE A 133 -25.40 14.30 -2.67
CA PHE A 133 -26.18 13.64 -1.61
C PHE A 133 -27.53 13.13 -2.13
N GLY A 134 -28.20 13.92 -2.97
CA GLY A 134 -29.45 13.50 -3.62
C GLY A 134 -29.24 12.27 -4.51
N ILE A 135 -28.19 12.27 -5.33
CA ILE A 135 -27.84 11.14 -6.20
C ILE A 135 -27.57 9.88 -5.38
N ASN A 136 -26.80 10.00 -4.29
CA ASN A 136 -26.52 8.89 -3.39
C ASN A 136 -27.78 8.37 -2.68
N LEU A 137 -28.71 9.25 -2.28
CA LEU A 137 -29.97 8.87 -1.64
C LEU A 137 -30.84 7.95 -2.51
N PHE A 138 -30.76 8.07 -3.84
CA PHE A 138 -31.45 7.19 -4.79
C PHE A 138 -30.63 5.94 -5.18
N GLY A 139 -29.48 5.71 -4.54
CA GLY A 139 -28.60 4.57 -4.83
C GLY A 139 -27.87 4.67 -6.16
N TRP A 140 -27.79 5.86 -6.76
CA TRP A 140 -27.07 6.08 -8.01
C TRP A 140 -25.60 6.42 -7.74
N LYS A 141 -24.69 5.83 -8.51
CA LYS A 141 -23.24 6.07 -8.33
C LYS A 141 -22.83 7.41 -8.93
N VAL A 142 -22.08 8.18 -8.13
CA VAL A 142 -21.35 9.34 -8.62
C VAL A 142 -19.96 8.87 -9.06
N PRO A 143 -19.50 9.14 -10.30
CA PRO A 143 -18.20 8.71 -10.78
C PRO A 143 -17.08 9.52 -10.12
N VAL A 144 -16.08 8.85 -9.54
CA VAL A 144 -15.04 9.48 -8.69
C VAL A 144 -13.61 9.28 -9.20
N ASN A 145 -13.37 8.40 -10.17
CA ASN A 145 -12.05 8.16 -10.76
C ASN A 145 -12.08 8.17 -12.29
N ALA A 146 -10.91 8.23 -12.93
CA ALA A 146 -10.80 8.36 -14.39
C ALA A 146 -11.45 7.18 -15.14
N SER A 147 -11.32 5.95 -14.62
CA SER A 147 -11.96 4.76 -15.20
C SER A 147 -13.48 4.85 -15.15
N GLU A 148 -14.05 5.26 -14.01
CA GLU A 148 -15.50 5.41 -13.85
C GLU A 148 -16.03 6.54 -14.73
N VAL A 149 -15.30 7.66 -14.82
CA VAL A 149 -15.67 8.79 -15.68
C VAL A 149 -15.67 8.38 -17.16
N ASN A 150 -14.70 7.56 -17.58
CA ASN A 150 -14.63 7.04 -18.96
C ASN A 150 -15.70 5.96 -19.24
N ALA A 151 -16.22 5.30 -18.19
CA ALA A 151 -17.24 4.27 -18.29
C ALA A 151 -18.69 4.81 -18.21
N ILE A 152 -18.88 6.12 -18.03
CA ILE A 152 -20.21 6.72 -17.89
C ILE A 152 -21.03 6.52 -19.18
N THR A 153 -22.24 5.97 -19.03
CA THR A 153 -23.20 5.85 -20.13
C THR A 153 -24.17 7.04 -20.19
N LEU A 154 -24.82 7.23 -21.35
CA LEU A 154 -25.85 8.28 -21.50
C LEU A 154 -27.01 8.15 -20.47
N PRO A 155 -27.53 6.94 -20.15
CA PRO A 155 -28.47 6.74 -19.05
C PRO A 155 -27.97 7.25 -17.68
N ASP A 156 -26.69 7.08 -17.36
CA ASP A 156 -26.13 7.52 -16.08
C ASP A 156 -26.05 9.05 -16.00
N LEU A 157 -25.72 9.71 -17.12
CA LEU A 157 -25.79 11.17 -17.24
C LEU A 157 -27.22 11.69 -17.07
N LEU A 158 -28.21 11.02 -17.66
CA LEU A 158 -29.62 11.41 -17.52
C LEU A 158 -30.11 11.27 -16.07
N ARG A 159 -29.72 10.20 -15.36
CA ARG A 159 -30.03 10.02 -13.93
C ARG A 159 -29.43 11.13 -13.08
N MET A 160 -28.17 11.48 -13.30
CA MET A 160 -27.54 12.61 -12.59
C MET A 160 -28.24 13.94 -12.92
N ALA A 161 -28.58 14.18 -14.19
CA ALA A 161 -29.27 15.38 -14.62
C ALA A 161 -30.67 15.53 -13.99
N LEU A 162 -31.39 14.43 -13.72
CA LEU A 162 -32.69 14.46 -13.03
C LEU A 162 -32.64 15.09 -11.64
N ILE A 163 -31.47 15.13 -10.99
CA ILE A 163 -31.29 15.76 -9.68
C ILE A 163 -30.59 17.11 -9.83
N VAL A 164 -29.48 17.15 -10.58
CA VAL A 164 -28.66 18.35 -10.70
C VAL A 164 -29.42 19.50 -11.36
N VAL A 165 -30.19 19.24 -12.43
CA VAL A 165 -30.88 20.31 -13.16
C VAL A 165 -31.98 20.96 -12.32
N PRO A 166 -32.90 20.21 -11.66
CA PRO A 166 -33.87 20.82 -10.75
C PRO A 166 -33.22 21.62 -9.61
N VAL A 167 -32.13 21.12 -9.03
CA VAL A 167 -31.40 21.83 -7.97
C VAL A 167 -30.80 23.14 -8.49
N ILE A 168 -30.22 23.16 -9.68
CA ILE A 168 -29.74 24.39 -10.34
C ILE A 168 -30.90 25.37 -10.58
N VAL A 169 -32.06 24.90 -11.05
CA VAL A 169 -33.23 25.76 -11.26
C VAL A 169 -33.69 26.37 -9.94
N VAL A 170 -33.78 25.59 -8.87
CA VAL A 170 -34.09 26.08 -7.52
C VAL A 170 -33.07 27.12 -7.07
N THR A 171 -31.78 26.85 -7.23
CA THR A 171 -30.69 27.79 -6.94
C THR A 171 -30.89 29.14 -7.65
N ILE A 172 -31.21 29.12 -8.95
CA ILE A 172 -31.45 30.34 -9.74
C ILE A 172 -32.68 31.08 -9.22
N VAL A 173 -33.80 30.37 -9.03
CA VAL A 173 -35.06 30.98 -8.58
C VAL A 173 -34.89 31.63 -7.20
N VAL A 174 -34.30 30.89 -6.25
CA VAL A 174 -34.09 31.36 -4.88
C VAL A 174 -33.08 32.51 -4.83
N GLY A 175 -32.00 32.43 -5.61
CA GLY A 175 -31.00 33.50 -5.70
C GLY A 175 -31.56 34.80 -6.28
N LEU A 176 -32.34 34.70 -7.36
CA LEU A 176 -33.02 35.84 -7.97
C LEU A 176 -34.10 36.44 -7.06
N TRP A 177 -34.83 35.60 -6.32
CA TRP A 177 -35.83 36.02 -5.33
C TRP A 177 -35.19 36.77 -4.15
N TRP A 178 -34.03 36.31 -3.69
CA TRP A 178 -33.31 36.93 -2.57
C TRP A 178 -32.79 38.33 -2.94
N ASN A 179 -31.88 38.43 -3.91
CA ASN A 179 -31.31 39.70 -4.38
C ASN A 179 -30.72 39.54 -5.80
N LYS A 180 -31.52 39.86 -6.82
CA LYS A 180 -31.15 39.69 -8.25
C LYS A 180 -29.77 40.25 -8.61
N ARG A 181 -29.47 41.50 -8.24
CA ARG A 181 -28.22 42.16 -8.64
C ARG A 181 -27.01 41.53 -7.97
N GLN A 182 -27.06 41.39 -6.64
CA GLN A 182 -25.92 40.86 -5.89
C GLN A 182 -25.69 39.39 -6.21
N TRP A 183 -26.77 38.59 -6.32
CA TRP A 183 -26.65 37.18 -6.63
C TRP A 183 -26.05 36.95 -8.02
N LEU A 184 -26.50 37.66 -9.07
CA LEU A 184 -25.95 37.50 -10.42
C LEU A 184 -24.45 37.83 -10.51
N ILE A 185 -24.00 38.89 -9.83
CA ILE A 185 -22.58 39.27 -9.81
C ILE A 185 -21.76 38.18 -9.11
N ASN A 186 -22.16 37.78 -7.91
CA ASN A 186 -21.41 36.80 -7.12
C ASN A 186 -21.46 35.40 -7.72
N ALA A 187 -22.62 34.97 -8.24
CA ALA A 187 -22.75 33.71 -8.96
C ALA A 187 -21.91 33.71 -10.24
N GLY A 188 -21.90 34.81 -11.01
CA GLY A 188 -21.03 34.97 -12.17
C GLY A 188 -19.55 34.78 -11.81
N ILE A 189 -19.06 35.50 -10.80
CA ILE A 189 -17.67 35.39 -10.33
C ILE A 189 -17.36 33.97 -9.87
N TRP A 190 -18.22 33.39 -9.02
CA TRP A 190 -18.02 32.08 -8.42
C TRP A 190 -18.02 30.97 -9.47
N TYR A 191 -19.05 30.90 -10.32
CA TYR A 191 -19.20 29.83 -11.31
C TYR A 191 -18.18 29.95 -12.44
N VAL A 192 -17.75 31.15 -12.84
CA VAL A 192 -16.66 31.31 -13.82
C VAL A 192 -15.37 30.70 -13.28
N ILE A 193 -14.98 31.05 -12.04
CA ILE A 193 -13.78 30.50 -11.42
C ILE A 193 -13.91 28.98 -11.23
N TYR A 194 -15.06 28.53 -10.75
CA TYR A 194 -15.32 27.11 -10.48
C TYR A 194 -15.27 26.27 -11.76
N ILE A 195 -15.97 26.68 -12.82
CA ILE A 195 -16.00 25.94 -14.08
C ILE A 195 -14.58 25.86 -14.67
N VAL A 196 -13.83 26.95 -14.64
CA VAL A 196 -12.49 26.99 -15.25
C VAL A 196 -11.46 26.19 -14.46
N LEU A 197 -11.43 26.31 -13.13
CA LEU A 197 -10.35 25.74 -12.30
C LEU A 197 -10.72 24.42 -11.62
N PHE A 198 -12.01 24.13 -11.45
CA PHE A 198 -12.47 22.99 -10.64
C PHE A 198 -13.18 21.91 -11.45
N THR A 199 -13.49 22.15 -12.72
CA THR A 199 -14.06 21.15 -13.64
C THR A 199 -13.09 20.78 -14.75
N SER A 200 -13.31 19.65 -15.41
CA SER A 200 -12.53 19.22 -16.59
C SER A 200 -13.25 19.55 -17.90
N MET A 201 -14.16 20.53 -17.92
CA MET A 201 -15.02 20.84 -19.08
C MET A 201 -14.23 21.10 -20.38
N PHE A 202 -13.01 21.66 -20.28
CA PHE A 202 -12.17 21.94 -21.45
C PHE A 202 -11.41 20.72 -22.00
N THR A 203 -11.30 19.64 -21.24
CA THR A 203 -10.58 18.42 -21.63
C THR A 203 -11.48 17.18 -21.67
N ASN A 204 -12.70 17.26 -21.12
CA ASN A 204 -13.69 16.20 -21.07
C ASN A 204 -15.11 16.81 -21.18
N GLY A 205 -15.87 16.41 -22.20
CA GLY A 205 -17.24 16.91 -22.45
C GLY A 205 -18.24 16.62 -21.32
N ALA A 206 -18.05 15.54 -20.55
CA ALA A 206 -18.83 15.25 -19.35
C ALA A 206 -18.28 15.94 -18.08
N GLY A 207 -17.11 16.58 -18.19
CA GLY A 207 -16.31 17.16 -17.11
C GLY A 207 -17.02 18.25 -16.31
N PHE A 208 -18.03 18.90 -16.87
CA PHE A 208 -18.87 19.86 -16.15
C PHE A 208 -19.76 19.17 -15.10
N PHE A 209 -20.52 18.14 -15.51
CA PHE A 209 -21.42 17.42 -14.60
C PHE A 209 -20.63 16.59 -13.59
N THR A 210 -19.61 15.85 -14.04
CA THR A 210 -18.75 15.06 -13.15
C THR A 210 -17.92 15.96 -12.25
N GLY A 211 -17.49 17.15 -12.70
CA GLY A 211 -16.84 18.14 -11.83
C GLY A 211 -17.75 18.69 -10.74
N LEU A 212 -19.03 18.92 -11.06
CA LEU A 212 -20.02 19.52 -10.16
C LEU A 212 -20.39 18.62 -8.98
N VAL A 213 -20.55 17.31 -9.21
CA VAL A 213 -20.89 16.34 -8.15
C VAL A 213 -19.73 15.45 -7.70
N GLY A 214 -18.67 15.32 -8.51
CA GLY A 214 -17.61 14.33 -8.31
C GLY A 214 -16.72 14.58 -7.09
N SER A 215 -16.45 15.82 -6.71
CA SER A 215 -15.64 16.08 -5.49
C SER A 215 -16.39 15.66 -4.22
N LEU A 216 -17.69 15.96 -4.13
CA LEU A 216 -18.51 15.54 -2.99
C LEU A 216 -18.84 14.05 -3.06
N GLY A 217 -19.02 13.49 -4.26
CA GLY A 217 -19.12 12.04 -4.48
C GLY A 217 -17.84 11.30 -4.06
N TYR A 218 -16.67 11.85 -4.35
CA TYR A 218 -15.38 11.31 -3.90
C TYR A 218 -15.31 11.33 -2.37
N TRP A 219 -15.67 12.46 -1.73
CA TRP A 219 -15.72 12.55 -0.28
C TRP A 219 -16.68 11.54 0.36
N LEU A 220 -17.85 11.31 -0.24
CA LEU A 220 -18.81 10.29 0.20
C LEU A 220 -18.20 8.88 0.08
N ALA A 221 -17.57 8.56 -1.05
CA ALA A 221 -16.91 7.27 -1.26
C ALA A 221 -15.71 7.05 -0.31
N GLN A 222 -15.01 8.11 0.10
CA GLN A 222 -13.91 7.99 1.06
C GLN A 222 -14.37 7.63 2.48
N GLN A 223 -15.66 7.78 2.82
CA GLN A 223 -16.14 7.33 4.14
C GLN A 223 -16.12 5.79 4.26
N ASP A 224 -16.21 5.07 3.14
CA ASP A 224 -16.14 3.60 3.09
C ASP A 224 -14.69 3.09 3.07
N VAL A 225 -13.77 3.93 2.61
CA VAL A 225 -12.35 3.61 2.45
C VAL A 225 -11.62 4.10 3.71
N ASN A 226 -11.52 3.25 4.74
CA ASN A 226 -10.79 3.52 6.00
C ASN A 226 -9.26 3.65 5.82
N ARG A 227 -8.80 4.54 4.93
CA ARG A 227 -7.38 4.83 4.74
C ARG A 227 -6.83 5.53 5.98
N GLY A 228 -5.86 4.87 6.63
CA GLY A 228 -5.23 5.37 7.84
C GLY A 228 -6.20 5.35 9.03
N ASP A 229 -6.61 4.17 9.48
CA ASP A 229 -7.53 3.94 10.61
C ASP A 229 -6.98 4.48 11.94
N GLN A 230 -6.97 5.80 12.09
CA GLN A 230 -6.52 6.49 13.29
C GLN A 230 -7.63 6.49 14.35
N PRO A 231 -7.27 6.42 15.65
CA PRO A 231 -8.23 6.44 16.73
C PRO A 231 -8.95 7.79 16.80
N MET A 232 -10.14 7.80 17.41
CA MET A 232 -10.96 9.01 17.59
C MET A 232 -10.22 10.15 18.31
N TYR A 233 -9.26 9.81 19.17
CA TYR A 233 -8.47 10.76 19.93
C TYR A 233 -7.22 11.27 19.19
N TYR A 234 -6.97 10.83 17.95
CA TYR A 234 -5.76 11.14 17.20
C TYR A 234 -5.44 12.63 17.12
N TYR A 235 -6.38 13.45 16.65
CA TYR A 235 -6.14 14.90 16.56
C TYR A 235 -6.01 15.56 17.94
N ALA A 236 -6.92 15.23 18.86
CA ALA A 236 -7.02 15.88 20.16
C ALA A 236 -5.87 15.54 21.11
N LEU A 237 -5.35 14.30 21.08
CA LEU A 237 -4.34 13.81 22.01
C LEU A 237 -2.95 13.62 21.38
N ILE A 238 -2.84 13.51 20.05
CA ILE A 238 -1.55 13.31 19.36
C ILE A 238 -1.18 14.55 18.55
N GLN A 239 -1.90 14.87 17.46
CA GLN A 239 -1.48 15.96 16.57
C GLN A 239 -1.43 17.32 17.26
N ILE A 240 -2.53 17.73 17.91
CA ILE A 240 -2.62 19.06 18.52
C ILE A 240 -1.62 19.23 19.67
N PRO A 241 -1.48 18.30 20.63
CA PRO A 241 -0.52 18.47 21.72
C PRO A 241 0.95 18.44 21.28
N ILE A 242 1.28 17.69 20.21
CA ILE A 242 2.66 17.56 19.74
C ILE A 242 3.11 18.79 18.94
N TYR A 243 2.24 19.39 18.13
CA TYR A 243 2.62 20.46 17.20
C TYR A 243 1.92 21.80 17.45
N GLU A 244 0.67 21.78 17.90
CA GLU A 244 -0.26 22.92 17.79
C GLU A 244 -0.71 23.42 19.17
N TYR A 245 0.16 23.26 20.17
CA TYR A 245 -0.09 23.65 21.55
C TYR A 245 -0.25 25.17 21.74
N LEU A 246 0.45 26.01 20.95
CA LEU A 246 0.29 27.46 21.01
C LEU A 246 -1.11 27.86 20.51
N PRO A 247 -1.55 27.47 19.30
CA PRO A 247 -2.91 27.72 18.84
C PRO A 247 -3.97 27.17 19.78
N ALA A 248 -3.79 25.96 20.32
CA ALA A 248 -4.74 25.34 21.24
C ALA A 248 -4.90 26.14 22.54
N LEU A 249 -3.80 26.48 23.22
CA LEU A 249 -3.83 27.23 24.49
C LEU A 249 -4.24 28.69 24.27
N GLY A 250 -3.80 29.32 23.18
CA GLY A 250 -4.21 30.67 22.80
C GLY A 250 -5.70 30.76 22.42
N SER A 251 -6.25 29.72 21.81
CA SER A 251 -7.69 29.59 21.55
C SER A 251 -8.49 29.43 22.84
N PHE A 252 -8.02 28.58 23.75
CA PHE A 252 -8.63 28.43 25.08
C PHE A 252 -8.66 29.76 25.84
N LEU A 253 -7.56 30.52 25.79
CA LEU A 253 -7.52 31.89 26.31
C LEU A 253 -8.53 32.80 25.59
N GLY A 254 -8.62 32.72 24.26
CA GLY A 254 -9.58 33.49 23.47
C GLY A 254 -11.03 33.22 23.87
N ILE A 255 -11.38 31.96 24.08
CA ILE A 255 -12.69 31.53 24.60
C ILE A 255 -12.96 32.16 25.97
N ILE A 256 -12.00 32.08 26.91
CA ILE A 256 -12.14 32.69 28.23
C ILE A 256 -12.33 34.21 28.13
N LEU A 257 -11.54 34.90 27.30
CA LEU A 257 -11.63 36.35 27.12
C LEU A 257 -12.98 36.77 26.52
N ALA A 258 -13.49 36.00 25.55
CA ALA A 258 -14.79 36.22 24.94
C ALA A 258 -15.94 36.07 25.96
N PHE A 259 -15.92 35.01 26.77
CA PHE A 259 -16.94 34.79 27.82
C PHE A 259 -16.89 35.82 28.95
N LEU A 260 -15.70 36.36 29.27
CA LEU A 260 -15.53 37.43 30.26
C LEU A 260 -15.96 38.81 29.76
N GLY A 261 -16.54 38.93 28.55
CA GLY A 261 -17.13 40.18 28.04
C GLY A 261 -16.16 41.28 27.72
N ARG A 262 -14.90 40.94 27.48
CA ARG A 262 -13.87 41.92 27.29
C ARG A 262 -13.87 42.39 25.84
N LYS A 263 -14.48 43.57 25.61
CA LYS A 263 -14.50 44.26 24.32
C LYS A 263 -13.09 44.57 23.82
N THR A 264 -12.89 44.48 22.51
CA THR A 264 -11.66 44.91 21.83
C THR A 264 -11.64 46.45 21.79
N ILE A 265 -10.47 47.09 21.89
CA ILE A 265 -10.34 48.57 21.86
C ILE A 265 -10.89 49.17 20.54
N GLN A 266 -11.00 48.37 19.48
CA GLN A 266 -11.56 48.75 18.17
C GLN A 266 -13.09 48.57 18.04
N ASP A 267 -13.79 47.99 19.02
CA ASP A 267 -15.25 47.79 18.91
C ASP A 267 -16.04 49.10 19.07
N ASP A 268 -15.46 50.14 19.67
CA ASP A 268 -16.13 51.44 19.83
C ASP A 268 -16.37 52.14 18.47
N THR A 269 -15.49 51.91 17.47
CA THR A 269 -15.69 52.38 16.09
C THR A 269 -16.84 51.66 15.37
N PHE A 270 -17.04 50.36 15.61
CA PHE A 270 -18.14 49.59 14.99
C PHE A 270 -19.49 49.93 15.63
N VAL A 271 -19.51 50.21 16.94
CA VAL A 271 -20.69 50.72 17.66
C VAL A 271 -21.04 52.15 17.20
N GLN A 272 -20.04 53.00 16.92
CA GLN A 272 -20.28 54.33 16.35
C GLN A 272 -20.77 54.28 14.89
N GLU A 273 -20.26 53.39 14.05
CA GLU A 273 -20.79 53.21 12.68
C GLU A 273 -22.23 52.69 12.67
N THR A 274 -22.59 51.78 13.59
CA THR A 274 -23.99 51.32 13.71
C THR A 274 -24.94 52.36 14.30
N GLN A 275 -24.43 53.34 15.06
CA GLN A 275 -25.21 54.50 15.51
C GLN A 275 -25.28 55.62 14.46
N ASN A 276 -24.28 55.76 13.59
CA ASN A 276 -24.23 56.79 12.55
C ASN A 276 -24.96 56.38 11.24
N LEU A 277 -25.51 55.16 11.16
CA LEU A 277 -26.38 54.73 10.06
C LEU A 277 -27.83 55.22 10.20
N ASP A 278 -28.15 55.97 11.26
CA ASP A 278 -29.46 56.63 11.45
C ASP A 278 -29.61 57.93 10.61
N GLU A 279 -28.60 58.31 9.81
CA GLU A 279 -28.80 59.31 8.74
C GLU A 279 -29.10 58.61 7.40
N PRO A 280 -30.26 58.90 6.76
CA PRO A 280 -30.63 58.29 5.50
C PRO A 280 -29.77 58.88 4.37
N ASN A 281 -28.66 58.21 4.04
CA ASN A 281 -27.96 58.49 2.80
C ASN A 281 -28.71 57.86 1.62
N GLU A 282 -29.26 58.74 0.79
CA GLU A 282 -29.93 58.48 -0.47
C GLU A 282 -29.11 57.57 -1.40
N LEU A 283 -29.43 56.28 -1.45
CA LEU A 283 -29.04 55.40 -2.56
C LEU A 283 -30.24 54.56 -3.01
N THR A 284 -31.09 55.21 -3.80
CA THR A 284 -32.02 54.64 -4.80
C THR A 284 -32.91 53.49 -4.34
N ALA A 285 -34.03 53.85 -3.70
CA ALA A 285 -35.24 53.04 -3.68
C ALA A 285 -35.83 52.95 -5.10
N ALA A 286 -36.11 51.74 -5.56
CA ALA A 286 -36.96 51.52 -6.74
C ALA A 286 -38.31 50.98 -6.26
N ALA A 287 -39.35 51.74 -6.61
CA ALA A 287 -40.79 51.44 -6.57
C ALA A 287 -41.45 51.31 -5.19
N ASP A 288 -42.14 52.40 -4.81
CA ASP A 288 -43.22 52.44 -3.83
C ASP A 288 -44.37 51.48 -4.22
N ASP A 289 -44.72 50.60 -3.29
CA ASP A 289 -45.99 49.87 -3.27
C ASP A 289 -46.79 50.37 -2.04
N PRO A 290 -47.95 51.06 -2.21
CA PRO A 290 -48.65 51.73 -1.11
C PRO A 290 -49.33 50.78 -0.11
N ASP A 291 -49.35 49.47 -0.33
CA ASP A 291 -50.23 48.56 0.45
C ASP A 291 -49.58 47.90 1.68
N ASN A 292 -48.32 48.22 1.99
CA ASN A 292 -47.56 47.51 3.04
C ASN A 292 -47.37 48.29 4.36
N GLN A 293 -48.25 49.26 4.65
CA GLN A 293 -48.12 50.16 5.80
C GLN A 293 -48.92 49.73 7.04
N LYS A 294 -49.05 48.42 7.28
CA LYS A 294 -49.62 47.84 8.51
C LYS A 294 -48.79 46.64 8.96
N ASP A 295 -47.65 46.88 9.61
CA ASP A 295 -47.01 45.98 10.60
C ASP A 295 -45.57 46.41 10.97
N SER A 296 -45.32 47.70 11.22
CA SER A 296 -44.00 48.17 11.64
C SER A 296 -44.00 48.58 13.11
N LEU A 297 -43.71 47.63 13.99
CA LEU A 297 -42.95 47.97 15.21
C LEU A 297 -41.54 48.36 14.76
N PRO A 298 -40.96 49.47 15.25
CA PRO A 298 -39.56 49.81 14.97
C PRO A 298 -38.65 48.64 15.36
N LEU A 299 -37.60 48.40 14.58
CA LEU A 299 -36.49 47.53 14.99
C LEU A 299 -35.76 48.20 16.16
N GLU A 300 -36.33 48.15 17.36
CA GLU A 300 -35.64 48.58 18.57
C GLU A 300 -34.49 47.60 18.83
N TYR A 301 -33.28 48.00 18.47
CA TYR A 301 -32.09 47.51 19.13
C TYR A 301 -32.19 47.93 20.60
N PRO A 302 -31.94 47.05 21.58
CA PRO A 302 -31.87 47.49 22.97
C PRO A 302 -30.80 48.58 23.07
N SER A 303 -31.23 49.81 23.30
CA SER A 303 -30.35 50.95 23.54
C SER A 303 -29.56 50.67 24.81
N ILE A 304 -28.23 50.69 24.72
CA ILE A 304 -27.32 50.62 25.86
C ILE A 304 -27.35 52.00 26.56
N GLN A 305 -28.49 52.36 27.14
CA GLN A 305 -28.58 53.45 28.09
C GLN A 305 -29.47 52.99 29.23
N GLY A 306 -28.83 52.78 30.39
CA GLY A 306 -29.52 52.48 31.64
C GLY A 306 -29.29 51.05 32.13
N GLU A 307 -28.67 50.96 33.30
CA GLU A 307 -28.70 49.82 34.24
C GLU A 307 -27.79 48.60 33.93
N GLY A 308 -26.54 48.71 34.40
CA GLY A 308 -25.97 47.77 35.37
C GLY A 308 -25.61 46.33 34.96
N HIS A 309 -26.07 45.82 33.83
CA HIS A 309 -25.75 44.46 33.37
C HIS A 309 -25.22 44.48 31.94
N SER A 310 -23.91 44.69 31.81
CA SER A 310 -23.18 44.48 30.56
C SER A 310 -23.17 43.00 30.21
N THR A 311 -24.19 42.51 29.50
CA THR A 311 -24.11 41.19 28.87
C THR A 311 -22.92 41.18 27.90
N PRO A 312 -21.99 40.22 28.03
CA PRO A 312 -20.81 40.13 27.16
C PRO A 312 -21.24 39.84 25.72
N ILE A 313 -21.21 40.85 24.84
CA ILE A 313 -21.47 40.64 23.40
C ILE A 313 -20.19 40.08 22.79
N ILE A 314 -20.16 38.76 22.54
CA ILE A 314 -19.11 38.13 21.72
C ILE A 314 -19.30 38.64 20.28
N THR A 315 -18.25 39.19 19.67
CA THR A 315 -18.33 39.62 18.27
C THR A 315 -18.61 38.41 17.37
N PRO A 316 -19.41 38.56 16.30
CA PRO A 316 -19.79 37.43 15.45
C PRO A 316 -18.57 36.69 14.88
N THR A 317 -17.48 37.40 14.60
CA THR A 317 -16.21 36.82 14.13
C THR A 317 -15.56 35.92 15.18
N VAL A 318 -15.45 36.35 16.44
CA VAL A 318 -14.88 35.51 17.51
C VAL A 318 -15.79 34.31 17.77
N GLY A 319 -17.11 34.50 17.74
CA GLY A 319 -18.08 33.41 17.82
C GLY A 319 -17.91 32.38 16.71
N LEU A 320 -17.71 32.84 15.47
CA LEU A 320 -17.44 31.98 14.32
C LEU A 320 -16.14 31.19 14.50
N LEU A 321 -15.06 31.83 14.93
CA LEU A 321 -13.77 31.16 15.13
C LEU A 321 -13.86 30.09 16.22
N ILE A 322 -14.54 30.38 17.33
CA ILE A 322 -14.77 29.39 18.40
C ILE A 322 -15.58 28.20 17.87
N PHE A 323 -16.70 28.49 17.18
CA PHE A 323 -17.53 27.45 16.56
C PHE A 323 -16.73 26.62 15.55
N TRP A 324 -15.93 27.27 14.71
CA TRP A 324 -15.13 26.63 13.67
C TRP A 324 -14.05 25.72 14.28
N SER A 325 -13.32 26.18 15.31
CA SER A 325 -12.33 25.34 16.01
C SER A 325 -12.94 24.07 16.60
N ILE A 326 -14.10 24.18 17.26
CA ILE A 326 -14.76 23.04 17.90
C ILE A 326 -15.37 22.10 16.84
N SER A 327 -16.11 22.66 15.88
CA SER A 327 -16.78 21.87 14.85
C SER A 327 -15.80 21.18 13.90
N SER A 328 -14.65 21.80 13.57
CA SER A 328 -13.60 21.14 12.79
C SER A 328 -13.00 19.97 13.55
N LEU A 329 -12.64 20.16 14.82
CA LEU A 329 -12.09 19.06 15.63
C LEU A 329 -13.05 17.86 15.66
N LEU A 330 -14.34 18.11 15.88
CA LEU A 330 -15.35 17.05 15.88
C LEU A 330 -15.54 16.40 14.51
N ALA A 331 -15.69 17.21 13.45
CA ALA A 331 -15.95 16.72 12.11
C ALA A 331 -14.81 15.82 11.59
N TYR A 332 -13.55 16.26 11.73
CA TYR A 332 -12.40 15.48 11.28
C TYR A 332 -12.08 14.29 12.20
N THR A 333 -12.44 14.35 13.48
CA THR A 333 -12.35 13.18 14.38
C THR A 333 -13.32 12.07 13.98
N ILE A 334 -14.50 12.40 13.45
CA ILE A 334 -15.54 11.42 13.07
C ILE A 334 -15.36 10.92 11.63
N ALA A 335 -14.70 11.69 10.75
CA ALA A 335 -14.47 11.31 9.37
C ALA A 335 -13.73 9.96 9.24
N GLY A 336 -14.08 9.17 8.22
CA GLY A 336 -13.45 7.88 7.93
C GLY A 336 -11.95 8.00 7.64
N GLU A 337 -11.56 8.97 6.80
CA GLU A 337 -10.15 9.29 6.53
C GLU A 337 -9.59 10.23 7.60
N LYS A 338 -8.59 9.75 8.36
CA LYS A 338 -7.89 10.54 9.40
C LYS A 338 -6.40 10.60 9.10
N MET A 339 -5.96 11.77 8.65
CA MET A 339 -4.61 11.99 8.16
C MET A 339 -3.94 13.20 8.82
N PRO A 340 -2.60 13.19 9.03
CA PRO A 340 -1.88 14.28 9.69
C PRO A 340 -2.11 15.65 9.03
N TRP A 341 -2.13 15.72 7.70
CA TRP A 341 -2.27 16.99 6.96
C TRP A 341 -3.63 17.66 7.17
N LEU A 342 -4.67 16.92 7.56
CA LEU A 342 -5.97 17.50 7.87
C LEU A 342 -5.96 18.32 9.16
N THR A 343 -4.93 18.19 10.00
CA THR A 343 -4.74 18.99 11.22
C THR A 343 -4.80 20.49 10.92
N VAL A 344 -4.30 20.94 9.77
CA VAL A 344 -4.34 22.35 9.36
C VAL A 344 -5.77 22.92 9.33
N HIS A 345 -6.76 22.09 8.99
CA HIS A 345 -8.16 22.50 8.91
C HIS A 345 -8.82 22.67 10.28
N ILE A 346 -8.25 21.99 11.29
CA ILE A 346 -8.64 22.13 12.69
C ILE A 346 -7.93 23.33 13.33
N THR A 347 -6.64 23.52 13.01
CA THR A 347 -5.78 24.49 13.70
C THR A 347 -5.83 25.88 13.09
N LEU A 348 -6.18 26.04 11.82
CA LEU A 348 -6.35 27.36 11.20
C LEU A 348 -7.29 28.31 11.98
N PRO A 349 -8.54 27.93 12.34
CA PRO A 349 -9.38 28.78 13.18
C PRO A 349 -8.78 29.01 14.57
N MET A 350 -8.07 28.02 15.11
CA MET A 350 -7.39 28.15 16.41
C MET A 350 -6.25 29.18 16.35
N ILE A 351 -5.49 29.21 15.25
CA ILE A 351 -4.43 30.18 15.02
C ILE A 351 -5.01 31.59 14.96
N LEU A 352 -6.11 31.79 14.22
CA LEU A 352 -6.78 33.09 14.13
C LEU A 352 -7.34 33.54 15.48
N LEU A 353 -7.99 32.64 16.23
CA LEU A 353 -8.52 32.94 17.56
C LEU A 353 -7.41 33.23 18.59
N SER A 354 -6.30 32.50 18.50
CA SER A 354 -5.09 32.74 19.28
C SER A 354 -4.46 34.08 18.91
N GLY A 355 -4.40 34.43 17.63
CA GLY A 355 -3.93 35.73 17.16
C GLY A 355 -4.74 36.88 17.74
N TRP A 356 -6.08 36.74 17.72
CA TRP A 356 -6.98 37.71 18.37
C TRP A 356 -6.74 37.80 19.89
N SER A 357 -6.63 36.68 20.60
CA SER A 357 -6.46 36.68 22.06
C SER A 357 -5.11 37.25 22.52
N ILE A 358 -4.04 36.94 21.78
CA ILE A 358 -2.70 37.50 21.99
C ILE A 358 -2.68 38.98 21.65
N GLY A 359 -3.23 39.36 20.50
CA GLY A 359 -3.36 40.76 20.07
C GLY A 359 -4.10 41.59 21.12
N TYR A 360 -5.24 41.10 21.61
CA TYR A 360 -5.99 41.72 22.69
C TYR A 360 -5.13 41.95 23.94
N LEU A 361 -4.32 40.96 24.35
CA LEU A 361 -3.42 41.13 25.50
C LEU A 361 -2.32 42.15 25.24
N ILE A 362 -1.76 42.20 24.04
CA ILE A 362 -0.72 43.16 23.65
C ILE A 362 -1.29 44.58 23.61
N ASP A 363 -2.40 44.79 22.91
CA ASP A 363 -2.99 46.11 22.68
C ASP A 363 -3.54 46.72 23.97
N THR A 364 -4.10 45.89 24.85
CA THR A 364 -4.62 46.37 26.13
C THR A 364 -3.56 46.53 27.21
N THR A 365 -2.30 46.13 26.96
CA THR A 365 -1.21 46.26 27.92
C THR A 365 -0.53 47.62 27.78
N ASP A 366 -0.41 48.34 28.89
CA ASP A 366 0.31 49.60 28.93
C ASP A 366 1.83 49.38 28.90
N TRP A 367 2.40 49.46 27.69
CA TRP A 367 3.82 49.28 27.44
C TRP A 367 4.69 50.40 28.04
N THR A 368 4.12 51.58 28.32
CA THR A 368 4.86 52.69 28.94
C THR A 368 5.12 52.42 30.42
N ILE A 369 4.11 51.90 31.13
CA ILE A 369 4.24 51.45 32.53
C ILE A 369 5.15 50.23 32.59
N PHE A 370 5.02 49.30 31.65
CA PHE A 370 5.89 48.13 31.58
C PHE A 370 7.37 48.51 31.43
N ARG A 371 7.70 49.43 30.51
CA ARG A 371 9.09 49.88 30.29
C ARG A 371 9.63 50.68 31.48
N SER A 372 8.86 51.63 32.01
CA SER A 372 9.28 52.47 33.14
C SER A 372 9.52 51.67 34.43
N LYS A 373 8.79 50.57 34.64
CA LYS A 373 8.97 49.67 35.79
C LYS A 373 10.00 48.56 35.55
N ARG A 374 10.90 48.72 34.56
CA ARG A 374 11.94 47.75 34.20
C ARG A 374 11.38 46.36 33.85
N GLY A 375 10.22 46.30 33.18
CA GLY A 375 9.53 45.05 32.86
C GLY A 375 10.36 44.05 32.04
N TRP A 376 11.32 44.52 31.26
CA TRP A 376 12.28 43.65 30.56
C TRP A 376 13.14 42.80 31.52
N LEU A 377 13.54 43.35 32.67
CA LEU A 377 14.24 42.57 33.71
C LEU A 377 13.30 41.55 34.34
N THR A 378 12.03 41.88 34.52
CA THR A 378 11.01 40.94 35.02
C THR A 378 10.84 39.78 34.06
N VAL A 379 10.75 40.03 32.75
CA VAL A 379 10.68 38.98 31.72
C VAL A 379 11.95 38.11 31.73
N GLY A 380 13.13 38.72 31.77
CA GLY A 380 14.40 37.98 31.84
C GLY A 380 14.48 37.08 33.07
N LEU A 381 14.04 37.56 34.24
CA LEU A 381 13.98 36.74 35.45
C LEU A 381 12.95 35.62 35.36
N ILE A 382 11.76 35.84 34.76
CA ILE A 382 10.77 34.77 34.54
C ILE A 382 11.37 33.68 33.63
N PHE A 383 12.10 34.07 32.60
CA PHE A 383 12.73 33.15 31.65
C PHE A 383 13.79 32.25 32.29
N ILE A 384 14.42 32.69 33.39
CA ILE A 384 15.34 31.88 34.20
C ILE A 384 14.58 31.11 35.28
N LEU A 385 13.60 31.75 35.92
CA LEU A 385 12.81 31.20 37.02
C LEU A 385 12.04 29.94 36.60
N VAL A 386 11.41 29.95 35.42
CA VAL A 386 10.57 28.83 34.96
C VAL A 386 11.39 27.56 34.71
N PRO A 387 12.50 27.58 33.93
CA PRO A 387 13.39 26.42 33.81
C PRO A 387 14.00 25.99 35.15
N ALA A 388 14.37 26.94 36.02
CA ALA A 388 14.90 26.61 37.35
C ALA A 388 13.85 25.89 38.23
N LEU A 389 12.59 26.34 38.19
CA LEU A 389 11.47 25.69 38.86
C LEU A 389 11.23 24.28 38.29
N LEU A 390 11.18 24.15 36.97
CA LEU A 390 10.96 22.86 36.31
C LEU A 390 12.11 21.88 36.58
N SER A 391 13.36 22.34 36.54
CA SER A 391 14.55 21.53 36.85
C SER A 391 14.57 21.11 38.33
N THR A 392 14.20 22.01 39.25
CA THR A 392 14.04 21.68 40.68
C THR A 392 12.96 20.61 40.88
N LEU A 393 11.79 20.78 40.25
CA LEU A 393 10.69 19.81 40.33
C LEU A 393 11.07 18.47 39.69
N ARG A 394 11.74 18.49 38.53
CA ARG A 394 12.21 17.28 37.83
C ARG A 394 13.22 16.52 38.67
N SER A 395 14.15 17.21 39.32
CA SER A 395 15.14 16.58 40.19
C SER A 395 14.49 15.94 41.42
N VAL A 396 13.46 16.57 42.01
CA VAL A 396 12.75 16.02 43.18
C VAL A 396 11.80 14.87 42.82
N LEU A 397 11.14 14.93 41.66
CA LEU A 397 10.11 13.97 41.22
C LEU A 397 10.64 12.89 40.26
N GLY A 398 11.93 12.93 39.95
CA GLY A 398 12.62 11.99 39.07
C GLY A 398 13.17 10.77 39.80
N ASP A 399 13.81 9.87 39.05
CA ASP A 399 14.31 8.58 39.56
C ASP A 399 15.50 8.71 40.51
N ASN A 400 16.26 9.79 40.39
CA ASN A 400 17.42 10.10 41.21
C ASN A 400 17.16 11.34 42.06
N PRO A 401 16.39 11.22 43.17
CA PRO A 401 16.14 12.36 44.03
C PRO A 401 17.45 12.89 44.63
N PRO A 402 17.55 14.21 44.87
CA PRO A 402 18.74 14.80 45.46
C PRO A 402 18.99 14.20 46.86
N PHE A 403 20.26 14.10 47.23
CA PHE A 403 20.71 13.54 48.51
C PHE A 403 20.42 12.03 48.72
N ALA A 404 20.08 11.28 47.66
CA ALA A 404 19.77 9.84 47.76
C ALA A 404 20.99 8.91 47.99
N GLY A 405 22.22 9.41 47.82
CA GLY A 405 23.43 8.67 48.14
C GLY A 405 24.70 9.29 47.55
N LYS A 406 25.76 8.47 47.41
CA LYS A 406 27.14 8.93 47.12
C LYS A 406 27.69 8.45 45.77
N SER A 407 26.90 7.79 44.93
CA SER A 407 27.34 7.45 43.57
C SER A 407 27.51 8.72 42.72
N LEU A 408 28.28 8.63 41.64
CA LEU A 408 28.52 9.78 40.75
C LEU A 408 27.20 10.37 40.22
N ASP A 409 26.27 9.52 39.82
CA ASP A 409 24.95 9.94 39.31
C ASP A 409 24.09 10.62 40.37
N GLN A 410 24.14 10.13 41.62
CA GLN A 410 23.39 10.73 42.74
C GLN A 410 24.01 12.07 43.18
N LEU A 411 25.34 12.20 43.12
CA LEU A 411 26.02 13.47 43.37
C LEU A 411 25.74 14.49 42.26
N ALA A 412 25.70 14.05 41.00
CA ALA A 412 25.32 14.90 39.87
C ALA A 412 23.88 15.41 40.02
N ALA A 413 22.92 14.53 40.35
CA ALA A 413 21.53 14.92 40.60
C ALA A 413 21.40 15.91 41.76
N THR A 414 22.18 15.73 42.83
CA THR A 414 22.22 16.66 43.97
C THR A 414 22.79 18.03 43.58
N SER A 415 23.84 18.05 42.74
CA SER A 415 24.43 19.30 42.23
C SER A 415 23.45 20.05 41.32
N GLU A 416 22.80 19.35 40.39
CA GLU A 416 21.78 19.92 39.50
C GLU A 416 20.62 20.53 40.31
N PHE A 417 20.13 19.80 41.32
CA PHE A 417 19.13 20.31 42.25
C PHE A 417 19.58 21.59 42.95
N LEU A 418 20.76 21.60 43.57
CA LEU A 418 21.24 22.74 44.34
C LEU A 418 21.40 23.99 43.46
N ILE A 419 21.95 23.85 42.26
CA ILE A 419 22.10 24.95 41.31
C ILE A 419 20.72 25.47 40.87
N ALA A 420 19.82 24.58 40.46
CA ALA A 420 18.46 24.95 40.04
C ALA A 420 17.69 25.61 41.18
N PHE A 421 17.80 25.09 42.41
CA PHE A 421 17.10 25.60 43.58
C PHE A 421 17.63 26.97 44.04
N LEU A 422 18.94 27.18 44.01
CA LEU A 422 19.54 28.49 44.31
C LEU A 422 19.14 29.54 43.27
N LEU A 423 19.14 29.18 41.98
CA LEU A 423 18.64 30.04 40.91
C LEU A 423 17.15 30.34 41.08
N LEU A 424 16.34 29.35 41.47
CA LEU A 424 14.92 29.50 41.76
C LEU A 424 14.70 30.51 42.89
N ILE A 425 15.41 30.39 44.02
CA ILE A 425 15.33 31.33 45.14
C ILE A 425 15.76 32.74 44.71
N GLY A 426 16.94 32.86 44.08
CA GLY A 426 17.48 34.15 43.65
C GLY A 426 16.55 34.88 42.67
N CYS A 427 16.02 34.16 41.68
CA CYS A 427 15.07 34.71 40.73
C CYS A 427 13.72 35.03 41.40
N THR A 428 13.25 34.23 42.37
CA THR A 428 12.00 34.51 43.10
C THR A 428 12.11 35.80 43.90
N ILE A 429 13.23 35.99 44.62
CA ILE A 429 13.51 37.21 45.38
C ILE A 429 13.62 38.40 44.41
N GLY A 430 14.40 38.27 43.34
CA GLY A 430 14.55 39.31 42.32
C GLY A 430 13.20 39.70 41.71
N LEU A 431 12.38 38.71 41.33
CA LEU A 431 11.06 38.92 40.78
C LEU A 431 10.14 39.63 41.77
N PHE A 432 10.09 39.16 43.03
CA PHE A 432 9.29 39.76 44.09
C PHE A 432 9.64 41.25 44.29
N THR A 433 10.92 41.61 44.30
CA THR A 433 11.34 43.01 44.44
C THR A 433 10.90 43.89 43.27
N LEU A 434 10.93 43.37 42.04
CA LEU A 434 10.53 44.12 40.83
C LEU A 434 9.00 44.26 40.71
N ILE A 435 8.24 43.21 41.04
CA ILE A 435 6.78 43.19 40.83
C ILE A 435 5.97 43.69 42.01
N LYS A 436 6.55 43.88 43.20
CA LYS A 436 5.83 44.37 44.41
C LYS A 436 5.07 45.68 44.17
N ARG A 437 5.50 46.49 43.20
CA ARG A 437 4.87 47.78 42.81
C ARG A 437 4.02 47.68 41.54
N TRP A 438 3.81 46.49 41.00
CA TRP A 438 2.99 46.27 39.81
C TRP A 438 1.54 46.00 40.21
N SER A 439 0.60 46.35 39.34
CA SER A 439 -0.78 45.93 39.54
C SER A 439 -0.89 44.43 39.25
N LEU A 440 -1.76 43.72 39.99
CA LEU A 440 -1.99 42.29 39.79
C LEU A 440 -2.41 41.96 38.35
N ARG A 441 -3.10 42.89 37.68
CA ARG A 441 -3.48 42.80 36.26
C ARG A 441 -2.26 42.78 35.35
N LEU A 442 -1.30 43.69 35.56
CA LEU A 442 -0.07 43.76 34.76
C LEU A 442 0.82 42.52 34.97
N ILE A 443 0.91 42.02 36.21
CA ILE A 443 1.65 40.79 36.53
C ILE A 443 1.05 39.59 35.80
N ARG A 444 -0.26 39.38 35.90
CA ARG A 444 -0.95 38.26 35.23
C ARG A 444 -0.78 38.31 33.71
N ARG A 445 -0.93 39.48 33.10
CA ARG A 445 -0.73 39.65 31.64
C ARG A 445 0.71 39.40 31.23
N GLY A 446 1.68 39.94 31.97
CA GLY A 446 3.09 39.68 31.73
C GLY A 446 3.43 38.20 31.77
N LEU A 447 2.94 37.47 32.79
CA LEU A 447 3.14 36.01 32.89
C LEU A 447 2.53 35.26 31.70
N VAL A 448 1.30 35.59 31.30
CA VAL A 448 0.64 34.95 30.15
C VAL A 448 1.39 35.25 28.85
N LEU A 449 1.79 36.50 28.61
CA LEU A 449 2.54 36.88 27.41
C LEU A 449 3.92 36.21 27.35
N VAL A 450 4.63 36.11 28.47
CA VAL A 450 5.91 35.38 28.54
C VAL A 450 5.71 33.90 28.27
N PHE A 451 4.69 33.29 28.87
CA PHE A 451 4.36 31.89 28.64
C PHE A 451 4.04 31.61 27.17
N LEU A 452 3.16 32.42 26.55
CA LEU A 452 2.83 32.29 25.12
C LEU A 452 4.04 32.59 24.22
N GLY A 453 4.91 33.52 24.61
CA GLY A 453 6.17 33.79 23.91
C GLY A 453 7.13 32.59 23.93
N CYS A 454 7.26 31.90 25.07
CA CYS A 454 8.01 30.65 25.16
C CYS A 454 7.42 29.57 24.25
N LEU A 455 6.09 29.43 24.23
CA LEU A 455 5.41 28.49 23.32
C LEU A 455 5.66 28.86 21.86
N ALA A 456 5.66 30.13 21.48
CA ALA A 456 5.96 30.56 20.12
C ALA A 456 7.38 30.18 19.69
N ILE A 457 8.38 30.33 20.58
CA ILE A 457 9.75 29.88 20.33
C ILE A 457 9.80 28.36 20.16
N LEU A 458 9.09 27.61 21.01
CA LEU A 458 9.01 26.15 20.89
C LEU A 458 8.32 25.72 19.59
N THR A 459 7.24 26.39 19.18
CA THR A 459 6.53 26.11 17.93
C THR A 459 7.43 26.38 16.73
N ALA A 460 8.16 27.50 16.73
CA ALA A 460 9.15 27.82 15.70
C ALA A 460 10.27 26.77 15.64
N ARG A 461 10.77 26.32 16.80
CA ARG A 461 11.77 25.24 16.88
C ARG A 461 11.22 23.92 16.34
N ALA A 462 10.01 23.53 16.73
CA ALA A 462 9.37 22.30 16.27
C ALA A 462 9.16 22.32 14.75
N ALA A 463 8.71 23.44 14.20
CA ALA A 463 8.56 23.63 12.75
C ALA A 463 9.92 23.55 12.03
N PHE A 464 10.97 24.17 12.59
CA PHE A 464 12.32 24.09 12.04
C PHE A 464 12.87 22.65 12.08
N MET A 465 12.67 21.95 13.19
CA MET A 465 13.08 20.55 13.34
C MET A 465 12.38 19.67 12.30
N ALA A 466 11.05 19.72 12.20
CA ALA A 466 10.31 18.91 11.24
C ALA A 466 10.69 19.22 9.79
N SER A 467 10.98 20.48 9.46
CA SER A 467 11.24 20.90 8.07
C SER A 467 12.69 20.75 7.63
N TYR A 468 13.66 20.83 8.54
CA TYR A 468 15.08 20.92 8.19
C TYR A 468 15.99 19.91 8.90
N ILE A 469 15.57 19.35 10.04
CA ILE A 469 16.39 18.39 10.81
C ILE A 469 15.86 16.97 10.64
N ASN A 470 14.56 16.77 10.78
CA ASN A 470 13.87 15.49 10.70
C ASN A 470 13.11 15.28 9.39
N TYR A 471 13.41 16.10 8.38
CA TYR A 471 12.67 16.15 7.12
C TYR A 471 12.70 14.82 6.33
N ASP A 472 13.68 13.97 6.61
CA ASP A 472 13.93 12.71 5.96
C ASP A 472 13.74 11.51 6.90
N ASN A 473 13.11 11.67 8.08
CA ASN A 473 12.92 10.57 9.03
C ASN A 473 11.50 10.42 9.57
N ALA A 474 11.12 9.20 9.99
CA ALA A 474 9.78 8.89 10.49
C ALA A 474 9.52 9.32 11.94
N LYS A 475 10.38 10.16 12.54
CA LYS A 475 10.20 10.56 13.94
C LYS A 475 9.03 11.52 14.15
N GLU A 476 8.60 12.20 13.09
CA GLU A 476 7.51 13.17 13.11
C GLU A 476 6.14 12.52 12.83
N TYR A 477 5.14 12.80 13.66
CA TYR A 477 3.75 12.37 13.42
C TYR A 477 3.05 13.19 12.32
N LEU A 478 3.70 14.22 11.74
CA LEU A 478 3.16 15.03 10.64
C LEU A 478 3.11 14.29 9.29
N VAL A 479 3.74 13.12 9.20
CA VAL A 479 3.81 12.34 7.95
C VAL A 479 3.02 11.04 8.12
N TYR A 480 2.27 10.63 7.11
CA TYR A 480 1.54 9.36 7.15
C TYR A 480 2.45 8.18 6.77
N ALA A 481 3.16 8.30 5.65
CA ALA A 481 4.19 7.37 5.20
C ALA A 481 5.29 8.17 4.49
N HIS A 482 6.56 7.85 4.73
CA HIS A 482 7.69 8.63 4.23
C HIS A 482 8.69 7.73 3.50
N SER A 483 9.18 8.15 2.34
CA SER A 483 10.31 7.49 1.69
C SER A 483 11.54 7.66 2.59
N ALA A 484 12.13 6.54 3.00
CA ALA A 484 13.29 6.56 3.86
C ALA A 484 14.55 6.95 3.07
N THR A 485 15.62 7.28 3.78
CA THR A 485 16.89 7.70 3.15
C THR A 485 17.49 6.62 2.23
N GLY A 486 17.11 5.36 2.46
CA GLY A 486 17.50 4.21 1.63
C GLY A 486 17.22 4.39 0.14
N ASP A 487 16.06 4.92 -0.23
CA ASP A 487 15.70 5.16 -1.63
C ASP A 487 16.68 6.12 -2.32
N LYS A 488 17.08 7.19 -1.62
CA LYS A 488 18.02 8.19 -2.14
C LYS A 488 19.43 7.64 -2.25
N ILE A 489 19.85 6.83 -1.27
CA ILE A 489 21.16 6.18 -1.27
C ILE A 489 21.23 5.18 -2.44
N ALA A 490 20.24 4.31 -2.59
CA ALA A 490 20.16 3.36 -3.69
C ALA A 490 20.15 4.10 -5.05
N LEU A 491 19.33 5.14 -5.22
CA LEU A 491 19.33 5.93 -6.44
C LEU A 491 20.70 6.58 -6.74
N GLN A 492 21.37 7.12 -5.73
CA GLN A 492 22.69 7.72 -5.89
C GLN A 492 23.71 6.66 -6.33
N GLN A 493 23.71 5.49 -5.70
CA GLN A 493 24.58 4.37 -6.08
C GLN A 493 24.34 3.95 -7.53
N ILE A 494 23.08 3.74 -7.91
CA ILE A 494 22.68 3.39 -9.29
C ILE A 494 23.15 4.46 -10.28
N THR A 495 22.96 5.74 -9.96
CA THR A 495 23.35 6.88 -10.81
C THR A 495 24.86 6.94 -10.99
N ASP A 496 25.63 6.76 -9.91
CA ASP A 496 27.08 6.82 -9.93
C ASP A 496 27.67 5.63 -10.70
N ILE A 497 27.12 4.42 -10.51
CA ILE A 497 27.48 3.22 -11.28
C ILE A 497 27.22 3.45 -12.76
N SER A 498 26.01 3.92 -13.11
CA SER A 498 25.64 4.15 -14.50
C SER A 498 26.58 5.13 -15.20
N ARG A 499 26.87 6.27 -14.57
CA ARG A 499 27.73 7.30 -15.16
C ARG A 499 29.15 6.82 -15.36
N ARG A 500 29.67 6.00 -14.43
CA ARG A 500 31.03 5.44 -14.52
C ARG A 500 31.15 4.41 -15.63
N LEU A 501 30.14 3.55 -15.82
CA LEU A 501 30.20 2.46 -16.80
C LEU A 501 29.77 2.87 -18.21
N THR A 502 28.77 3.75 -18.33
CA THR A 502 28.14 4.09 -19.61
C THR A 502 28.46 5.50 -20.10
N GLY A 503 29.04 6.35 -19.25
CA GLY A 503 29.16 7.79 -19.49
C GLY A 503 27.83 8.56 -19.34
N GLY A 504 26.72 7.86 -19.02
CA GLY A 504 25.37 8.40 -18.95
C GLY A 504 24.48 7.64 -17.95
N LEU A 505 23.17 7.63 -18.21
CA LEU A 505 22.17 6.91 -17.39
C LEU A 505 21.72 5.60 -18.05
N ASP A 506 22.53 5.08 -18.98
CA ASP A 506 22.17 4.00 -19.90
C ASP A 506 22.29 2.60 -19.27
N ILE A 507 22.69 2.47 -18.01
CA ILE A 507 22.71 1.15 -17.36
C ILE A 507 21.29 0.60 -17.24
N THR A 508 21.14 -0.70 -17.49
CA THR A 508 19.86 -1.39 -17.31
C THR A 508 19.57 -1.55 -15.82
N VAL A 509 18.40 -1.10 -15.37
CA VAL A 509 17.96 -1.21 -13.97
C VAL A 509 16.59 -1.88 -13.94
N ALA A 510 16.49 -3.02 -13.28
CA ALA A 510 15.23 -3.74 -13.09
C ALA A 510 14.57 -3.37 -11.75
N TYR A 511 13.24 -3.26 -11.70
CA TYR A 511 12.48 -3.00 -10.48
C TYR A 511 11.11 -3.72 -10.46
N ASP A 512 10.64 -4.06 -9.26
CA ASP A 512 9.36 -4.76 -9.03
C ASP A 512 8.17 -3.85 -8.71
N ASP A 513 7.02 -4.45 -8.45
CA ASP A 513 5.77 -3.77 -8.07
C ASP A 513 5.89 -3.00 -6.74
N LYS A 514 6.70 -3.51 -5.80
CA LYS A 514 6.88 -2.91 -4.47
C LYS A 514 7.84 -1.72 -4.48
N THR A 515 8.89 -1.77 -5.28
CA THR A 515 9.86 -0.69 -5.49
C THR A 515 9.40 0.30 -6.55
N THR A 516 8.32 0.02 -7.28
CA THR A 516 7.72 0.96 -8.26
C THR A 516 7.60 2.36 -7.68
N TYR A 517 7.04 2.52 -6.48
CA TYR A 517 7.16 3.80 -5.75
C TYR A 517 8.39 3.78 -4.82
N PRO A 518 9.30 4.77 -4.88
CA PRO A 518 9.31 5.95 -5.76
C PRO A 518 10.10 5.78 -7.07
N PHE A 519 10.66 4.60 -7.36
CA PHE A 519 11.64 4.43 -8.43
C PHE A 519 11.11 4.65 -9.85
N TRP A 520 9.80 4.48 -10.12
CA TRP A 520 9.20 4.83 -11.40
C TRP A 520 9.46 6.29 -11.80
N TRP A 521 9.48 7.20 -10.81
CA TRP A 521 9.78 8.60 -11.02
C TRP A 521 11.28 8.87 -11.03
N TYR A 522 12.04 8.24 -10.14
CA TYR A 522 13.49 8.45 -10.06
C TYR A 522 14.24 7.90 -11.28
N LEU A 523 13.78 6.77 -11.82
CA LEU A 523 14.35 6.12 -12.99
C LEU A 523 13.80 6.65 -14.33
N ARG A 524 12.94 7.68 -14.33
CA ARG A 524 12.34 8.26 -15.55
C ARG A 524 13.33 8.71 -16.63
N ASN A 525 14.58 8.97 -16.24
CA ASN A 525 15.66 9.40 -17.14
C ASN A 525 16.62 8.25 -17.51
N PHE A 526 16.43 7.04 -16.97
CA PHE A 526 17.18 5.85 -17.33
C PHE A 526 16.46 5.19 -18.52
N PRO A 527 17.03 5.22 -19.73
CA PRO A 527 16.34 4.75 -20.93
C PRO A 527 16.13 3.23 -20.93
N ASN A 528 16.97 2.49 -20.22
CA ASN A 528 16.98 1.02 -20.17
C ASN A 528 16.38 0.45 -18.88
N GLN A 529 15.46 1.18 -18.23
CA GLN A 529 14.76 0.67 -17.06
C GLN A 529 13.81 -0.48 -17.42
N ARG A 530 13.65 -1.45 -16.51
CA ARG A 530 12.83 -2.64 -16.73
C ARG A 530 11.92 -2.93 -15.55
N PHE A 531 10.62 -2.96 -15.79
CA PHE A 531 9.64 -3.40 -14.80
C PHE A 531 9.39 -4.91 -14.93
N TYR A 532 9.49 -5.67 -13.84
CA TYR A 532 9.25 -7.13 -13.84
C TYR A 532 8.12 -7.60 -12.90
N GLY A 533 7.48 -6.69 -12.16
CA GLY A 533 6.32 -7.03 -11.32
C GLY A 533 6.62 -8.01 -10.18
N SER A 534 5.63 -8.82 -9.78
CA SER A 534 5.67 -9.68 -8.59
C SER A 534 6.24 -11.09 -8.82
N THR A 535 6.65 -11.40 -10.05
CA THR A 535 7.12 -12.72 -10.50
C THR A 535 8.47 -12.54 -11.21
N PRO A 536 9.59 -12.63 -10.47
CA PRO A 536 10.91 -12.54 -11.07
C PRO A 536 11.17 -13.74 -11.99
N THR A 537 11.87 -13.47 -13.09
CA THR A 537 12.18 -14.44 -14.16
C THR A 537 13.70 -14.53 -14.36
N ARG A 538 14.22 -15.65 -14.89
CA ARG A 538 15.68 -15.93 -14.94
C ARG A 538 16.46 -14.92 -15.79
N ASP A 539 15.82 -14.29 -16.76
CA ASP A 539 16.39 -13.23 -17.59
C ASP A 539 16.81 -11.97 -16.80
N LEU A 540 16.42 -11.85 -15.52
CA LEU A 540 16.97 -10.84 -14.63
C LEU A 540 18.46 -11.04 -14.33
N ARG A 541 19.03 -12.24 -14.54
CA ARG A 541 20.49 -12.51 -14.41
C ARG A 541 21.35 -11.67 -15.37
N ASP A 542 20.78 -11.24 -16.48
CA ASP A 542 21.47 -10.38 -17.45
C ASP A 542 21.47 -8.91 -17.03
N VAL A 543 20.64 -8.54 -16.04
CA VAL A 543 20.48 -7.16 -15.59
C VAL A 543 21.56 -6.82 -14.56
N PRO A 544 22.37 -5.77 -14.75
CA PRO A 544 23.46 -5.42 -13.84
C PRO A 544 22.98 -4.91 -12.46
N ILE A 545 21.79 -4.31 -12.40
CA ILE A 545 21.20 -3.73 -11.19
C ILE A 545 19.74 -4.13 -11.06
N ILE A 546 19.36 -4.69 -9.90
CA ILE A 546 17.97 -5.10 -9.61
C ILE A 546 17.52 -4.50 -8.28
N LEU A 547 16.37 -3.84 -8.27
CA LEU A 547 15.68 -3.32 -7.10
C LEU A 547 14.50 -4.23 -6.75
N VAL A 548 14.48 -4.70 -5.50
CA VAL A 548 13.50 -5.68 -5.03
C VAL A 548 12.86 -5.18 -3.74
N GLY A 549 11.54 -5.29 -3.62
CA GLY A 549 10.83 -5.05 -2.36
C GLY A 549 10.80 -6.29 -1.47
N GLN A 550 10.60 -6.06 -0.18
CA GLN A 550 10.65 -7.10 0.86
C GLN A 550 9.82 -8.36 0.55
N ASP A 551 8.64 -8.22 -0.05
CA ASP A 551 7.74 -9.33 -0.37
C ASP A 551 8.30 -10.30 -1.43
N ASN A 552 9.26 -9.84 -2.24
CA ASN A 552 9.84 -10.62 -3.33
C ASN A 552 11.26 -11.13 -3.01
N PHE A 553 11.80 -10.93 -1.80
CA PHE A 553 13.16 -11.34 -1.43
C PHE A 553 13.38 -12.85 -1.63
N GLY A 554 12.50 -13.71 -1.13
CA GLY A 554 12.66 -15.16 -1.30
C GLY A 554 12.55 -15.63 -2.76
N LYS A 555 11.79 -14.93 -3.60
CA LYS A 555 11.60 -15.30 -5.01
C LYS A 555 12.81 -14.93 -5.87
N ILE A 556 13.42 -13.78 -5.61
CA ILE A 556 14.54 -13.30 -6.42
C ILE A 556 15.84 -14.05 -6.10
N GLU A 557 16.01 -14.59 -4.89
CA GLU A 557 17.22 -15.32 -4.47
C GLU A 557 17.54 -16.50 -5.40
N ALA A 558 16.53 -17.26 -5.85
CA ALA A 558 16.69 -18.34 -6.82
C ALA A 558 17.16 -17.85 -8.21
N VAL A 559 16.83 -16.61 -8.55
CA VAL A 559 17.20 -15.99 -9.83
C VAL A 559 18.61 -15.42 -9.78
N VAL A 560 18.97 -14.63 -8.75
CA VAL A 560 20.28 -13.96 -8.68
C VAL A 560 21.41 -14.88 -8.24
N GLY A 561 21.11 -15.92 -7.45
CA GLY A 561 22.10 -16.86 -6.94
C GLY A 561 23.32 -16.18 -6.30
N GLN A 562 24.52 -16.67 -6.61
CA GLN A 562 25.78 -16.14 -6.09
C GLN A 562 26.37 -15.00 -6.93
N ALA A 563 25.71 -14.56 -8.01
CA ALA A 563 26.27 -13.62 -8.98
C ALA A 563 26.20 -12.14 -8.55
N TYR A 564 25.43 -11.81 -7.51
CA TYR A 564 25.16 -10.45 -7.07
C TYR A 564 25.62 -10.19 -5.64
N ASN A 565 25.95 -8.93 -5.35
CA ASN A 565 26.06 -8.41 -3.99
C ASN A 565 24.71 -7.78 -3.60
N GLU A 566 24.28 -8.00 -2.37
CA GLU A 566 23.04 -7.46 -1.81
C GLU A 566 23.29 -6.28 -0.88
N PHE A 567 22.40 -5.28 -0.95
CA PHE A 567 22.41 -4.12 -0.08
C PHE A 567 21.00 -3.83 0.40
N ASP A 568 20.78 -3.96 1.71
CA ASP A 568 19.48 -3.75 2.34
C ASP A 568 19.31 -2.31 2.83
N TYR A 569 18.16 -1.74 2.48
CA TYR A 569 17.79 -0.39 2.89
C TYR A 569 16.34 -0.34 3.38
N LEU A 570 16.03 0.60 4.27
CA LEU A 570 14.65 0.98 4.53
C LEU A 570 14.12 1.75 3.31
N ARG A 571 12.99 1.30 2.77
CA ARG A 571 12.30 1.91 1.62
C ARG A 571 11.31 2.95 2.09
N ILE A 572 10.38 2.52 2.93
CA ILE A 572 9.31 3.36 3.45
C ILE A 572 9.13 3.07 4.94
N TRP A 573 8.81 4.10 5.69
CA TRP A 573 8.52 4.01 7.12
C TRP A 573 7.32 4.89 7.48
N TRP A 574 6.68 4.50 8.57
CA TRP A 574 5.56 5.23 9.15
C TRP A 574 5.98 5.76 10.51
N PRO A 575 5.38 6.85 11.02
CA PRO A 575 5.61 7.26 12.40
C PRO A 575 5.24 6.13 13.35
N ASN A 576 5.88 6.12 14.53
CA ASN A 576 5.57 5.16 15.57
C ASN A 576 4.05 5.16 15.84
N MET A 577 3.39 4.00 15.72
CA MET A 577 1.94 3.88 15.89
C MET A 577 1.51 3.34 17.25
N ASP A 578 2.39 3.28 18.24
CA ASP A 578 2.07 2.74 19.57
C ASP A 578 0.94 3.51 20.30
N TYR A 579 0.65 4.75 19.87
CA TYR A 579 -0.50 5.52 20.34
C TYR A 579 -1.86 4.94 19.92
N MET A 580 -1.93 4.00 18.97
CA MET A 580 -3.20 3.39 18.52
C MET A 580 -3.93 2.63 19.65
N ASN A 581 -3.18 2.14 20.64
CA ASN A 581 -3.70 1.29 21.70
C ASN A 581 -3.82 2.00 23.06
N LEU A 582 -4.14 3.32 23.09
CA LEU A 582 -4.30 4.02 24.36
C LEU A 582 -5.53 3.53 25.11
N ASN A 583 -5.32 3.13 26.37
CA ASN A 583 -6.36 2.71 27.31
C ASN A 583 -6.12 3.32 28.70
N SER A 584 -7.07 3.13 29.62
CA SER A 584 -7.00 3.72 30.96
C SER A 584 -5.77 3.26 31.76
N THR A 585 -5.30 2.03 31.57
CA THR A 585 -4.11 1.49 32.23
C THR A 585 -2.84 2.16 31.71
N ARG A 586 -2.67 2.26 30.39
CA ARG A 586 -1.52 2.94 29.77
C ARG A 586 -1.50 4.42 30.10
N LEU A 587 -2.66 5.07 30.14
CA LEU A 587 -2.76 6.48 30.53
C LEU A 587 -2.34 6.69 31.99
N LYS A 588 -2.81 5.84 32.92
CA LYS A 588 -2.37 5.87 34.32
C LYS A 588 -0.87 5.62 34.43
N PHE A 589 -0.35 4.63 33.71
CA PHE A 589 1.08 4.35 33.69
C PHE A 589 1.87 5.57 33.19
N ALA A 590 1.48 6.16 32.07
CA ALA A 590 2.11 7.37 31.53
C ALA A 590 2.05 8.57 32.48
N ILE A 591 0.95 8.74 33.23
CA ILE A 591 0.80 9.87 34.16
C ILE A 591 1.59 9.65 35.45
N PHE A 592 1.64 8.43 35.99
CA PHE A 592 2.20 8.17 37.33
C PHE A 592 3.64 7.64 37.30
N ASN A 593 4.07 6.95 36.24
CA ASN A 593 5.43 6.44 36.11
C ASN A 593 6.40 7.58 35.70
N PRO A 594 7.45 7.87 36.52
CA PRO A 594 8.39 8.96 36.21
C PRO A 594 9.18 8.76 34.91
N GLN A 595 9.65 7.54 34.62
CA GLN A 595 10.42 7.21 33.41
C GLN A 595 9.59 7.38 32.15
N MET A 596 8.33 6.92 32.17
CA MET A 596 7.43 7.07 31.04
C MET A 596 7.09 8.54 30.77
N ARG A 597 6.91 9.36 31.82
CA ARG A 597 6.74 10.82 31.65
C ARG A 597 7.95 11.44 30.98
N GLU A 598 9.15 11.13 31.46
CA GLU A 598 10.40 11.61 30.87
C GLU A 598 10.51 11.19 29.40
N ALA A 599 10.21 9.92 29.09
CA ALA A 599 10.20 9.41 27.72
C ALA A 599 9.24 10.19 26.81
N ILE A 600 8.02 10.46 27.27
CA ILE A 600 7.03 11.26 26.52
C ILE A 600 7.52 12.71 26.32
N PHE A 601 8.15 13.32 27.32
CA PHE A 601 8.74 14.66 27.19
C PHE A 601 9.91 14.67 26.20
N GLN A 602 10.74 13.63 26.17
CA GLN A 602 11.82 13.48 25.18
C GLN A 602 11.26 13.33 23.75
N ILE A 603 10.16 12.61 23.58
CA ILE A 603 9.45 12.56 22.29
C ILE A 603 8.90 13.95 21.93
N TRP A 604 8.19 14.61 22.85
CA TRP A 604 7.56 15.90 22.61
C TRP A 604 8.55 17.02 22.29
N LEU A 605 9.70 17.07 22.99
CA LEU A 605 10.68 18.14 22.81
C LEU A 605 11.75 17.79 21.77
N ASN A 606 12.25 16.56 21.77
CA ASN A 606 13.45 16.19 21.00
C ASN A 606 13.19 15.12 19.93
N ARG A 607 11.99 14.55 19.86
CA ARG A 607 11.67 13.39 19.00
C ARG A 607 12.60 12.21 19.26
N ASP A 608 13.04 12.06 20.51
CA ASP A 608 13.89 10.95 20.93
C ASP A 608 13.01 9.84 21.52
N TYR A 609 13.05 8.68 20.88
CA TYR A 609 12.25 7.51 21.21
C TYR A 609 13.03 6.45 22.01
N LYS A 610 14.33 6.66 22.30
CA LYS A 610 15.19 5.63 22.94
C LYS A 610 14.62 5.13 24.27
N LEU A 611 14.44 6.05 25.22
CA LEU A 611 13.90 5.72 26.54
C LEU A 611 12.48 5.15 26.46
N TYR A 612 11.67 5.65 25.51
CA TYR A 612 10.31 5.13 25.30
C TYR A 612 10.35 3.67 24.84
N GLY A 613 11.19 3.36 23.85
CA GLY A 613 11.40 2.02 23.31
C GLY A 613 11.88 1.04 24.38
N GLU A 614 12.86 1.44 25.20
CA GLU A 614 13.35 0.64 26.33
C GLU A 614 12.21 0.27 27.30
N LEU A 615 11.33 1.21 27.63
CA LEU A 615 10.21 0.98 28.57
C LEU A 615 9.11 0.07 28.01
N ILE A 616 8.92 0.05 26.69
CA ILE A 616 7.92 -0.81 26.03
C ILE A 616 8.51 -2.09 25.43
N GLY A 617 9.83 -2.30 25.58
CA GLY A 617 10.54 -3.46 25.06
C GLY A 617 10.68 -3.50 23.53
N GLN A 618 10.77 -2.34 22.88
CA GLN A 618 10.94 -2.21 21.43
C GLN A 618 12.16 -1.37 21.07
N ASP A 619 12.92 -1.79 20.05
CA ASP A 619 13.98 -0.97 19.48
C ASP A 619 13.39 0.02 18.46
N LEU A 620 13.27 1.28 18.87
CA LEU A 620 12.79 2.39 18.04
C LEU A 620 13.93 3.23 17.45
N SER A 621 15.10 2.62 17.23
CA SER A 621 16.18 3.24 16.46
C SER A 621 15.82 3.34 14.97
N LEU A 622 16.47 4.25 14.25
CA LEU A 622 16.19 4.46 12.82
C LEU A 622 16.50 3.23 11.95
N GLN A 623 17.39 2.34 12.40
CA GLN A 623 17.78 1.13 11.67
C GLN A 623 16.75 0.01 11.81
N ASN A 624 16.12 -0.08 12.99
CA ASN A 624 15.16 -1.13 13.34
C ASN A 624 13.72 -0.60 13.45
N TRP A 625 13.46 0.56 12.84
CA TRP A 625 12.19 1.26 12.96
C TRP A 625 11.01 0.42 12.48
N ASN A 626 9.94 0.37 13.26
CA ASN A 626 8.71 -0.36 12.95
C ASN A 626 7.51 0.55 13.27
N PRO A 627 6.56 0.81 12.34
CA PRO A 627 6.39 0.19 11.01
C PRO A 627 7.37 0.69 9.94
N SER A 628 7.93 -0.25 9.17
CA SER A 628 8.71 0.04 7.96
C SER A 628 8.68 -1.12 6.97
N GLU A 629 9.00 -0.84 5.71
CA GLU A 629 9.27 -1.84 4.68
C GLU A 629 10.67 -1.63 4.10
N LYS A 630 11.30 -2.74 3.74
CA LYS A 630 12.64 -2.76 3.18
C LYS A 630 12.63 -2.81 1.65
N LEU A 631 13.73 -2.33 1.06
CA LEU A 631 14.14 -2.65 -0.30
C LEU A 631 15.51 -3.32 -0.24
N ARG A 632 15.79 -4.16 -1.23
CA ARG A 632 17.10 -4.74 -1.47
C ARG A 632 17.57 -4.32 -2.86
N LEU A 633 18.79 -3.81 -2.91
CA LEU A 633 19.50 -3.49 -4.14
C LEU A 633 20.50 -4.61 -4.42
N TYR A 634 20.33 -5.28 -5.54
CA TYR A 634 21.30 -6.24 -6.06
C TYR A 634 22.16 -5.55 -7.12
N ILE A 635 23.48 -5.67 -6.97
CA ILE A 635 24.46 -5.21 -7.97
C ILE A 635 25.31 -6.41 -8.37
N ARG A 636 25.40 -6.68 -9.66
CA ARG A 636 26.15 -7.84 -10.16
C ARG A 636 27.65 -7.71 -9.82
N LYS A 637 28.27 -8.80 -9.40
CA LYS A 637 29.65 -8.78 -8.85
C LYS A 637 30.69 -8.31 -9.87
N ASP A 638 30.52 -8.62 -11.15
CA ASP A 638 31.37 -8.13 -12.25
C ASP A 638 31.29 -6.61 -12.42
N VAL A 639 30.12 -6.01 -12.20
CA VAL A 639 29.91 -4.56 -12.21
C VAL A 639 30.61 -3.91 -11.02
N VAL A 640 30.49 -4.51 -9.82
CA VAL A 640 31.18 -4.03 -8.63
C VAL A 640 32.70 -4.12 -8.78
N ALA A 641 33.21 -5.19 -9.40
CA ALA A 641 34.64 -5.36 -9.64
C ALA A 641 35.27 -4.27 -10.53
N GLN A 642 34.49 -3.63 -11.39
CA GLN A 642 34.92 -2.50 -12.21
C GLN A 642 35.00 -1.18 -11.42
N LEU A 643 34.54 -1.15 -10.18
CA LEU A 643 34.37 0.04 -9.36
C LEU A 643 35.21 -0.04 -8.07
N TRP A 644 36.41 0.52 -8.12
CA TRP A 644 37.44 0.49 -7.05
C TRP A 644 36.99 1.02 -5.66
N ASP A 645 35.93 1.83 -5.58
CA ASP A 645 35.48 2.49 -4.35
C ASP A 645 34.48 1.68 -3.51
N TYR A 646 33.89 0.60 -4.04
CA TYR A 646 32.85 -0.20 -3.35
C TYR A 646 33.41 -1.26 -2.39
N GLY A 647 34.49 -0.93 -1.67
CA GLY A 647 34.87 -1.58 -0.42
C GLY A 647 34.82 -3.11 -0.42
N SER A 648 35.54 -3.77 -1.33
CA SER A 648 36.04 -5.12 -1.06
C SER A 648 37.42 -5.26 -1.66
N THR A 649 38.35 -5.79 -0.86
CA THR A 649 39.57 -6.44 -1.34
C THR A 649 39.23 -7.22 -2.59
N ALA A 650 40.09 -7.15 -3.62
CA ALA A 650 40.03 -8.02 -4.78
C ALA A 650 39.92 -9.48 -4.32
N SER A 651 38.71 -9.95 -4.07
CA SER A 651 38.36 -11.31 -4.36
C SER A 651 38.25 -11.29 -5.86
N SER A 652 39.37 -11.61 -6.51
CA SER A 652 39.28 -12.52 -7.64
C SER A 652 38.63 -13.80 -7.12
N THR A 653 37.30 -13.76 -6.90
CA THR A 653 36.55 -14.98 -7.05
C THR A 653 36.77 -15.30 -8.52
N PRO A 654 37.35 -16.46 -8.84
CA PRO A 654 37.66 -16.79 -10.22
C PRO A 654 36.36 -16.61 -11.01
N ILE A 655 36.47 -16.16 -12.26
CA ILE A 655 35.47 -16.47 -13.30
C ILE A 655 34.98 -17.86 -12.91
N GLN A 656 33.68 -18.04 -12.60
CA GLN A 656 33.17 -19.35 -12.23
C GLN A 656 33.67 -20.28 -13.33
N ALA A 657 34.74 -21.03 -13.01
CA ALA A 657 35.39 -21.84 -14.01
C ALA A 657 34.28 -22.75 -14.48
N ASP A 658 34.15 -22.92 -15.79
CA ASP A 658 33.18 -23.86 -16.32
C ASP A 658 33.36 -25.14 -15.47
N PRO A 659 32.34 -25.58 -14.71
CA PRO A 659 32.50 -26.70 -13.77
C PRO A 659 32.95 -27.98 -14.47
N TYR A 660 32.86 -27.99 -15.80
CA TYR A 660 33.28 -29.04 -16.70
C TYR A 660 34.74 -28.87 -17.20
N GLU A 661 35.37 -27.70 -17.05
CA GLU A 661 36.71 -27.41 -17.58
C GLU A 661 37.77 -28.41 -17.09
N GLY A 662 38.54 -28.96 -18.03
CA GLY A 662 39.62 -29.92 -17.73
C GLY A 662 39.16 -31.32 -17.30
N LYS A 663 37.86 -31.62 -17.28
CA LYS A 663 37.29 -32.92 -16.89
C LYS A 663 36.71 -33.73 -18.06
N GLN A 664 37.06 -33.36 -19.30
CA GLN A 664 36.67 -34.14 -20.48
C GLN A 664 37.46 -35.44 -20.50
N ILE A 665 36.78 -36.57 -20.68
CA ILE A 665 37.39 -37.85 -21.02
C ILE A 665 37.22 -38.09 -22.52
N SER A 666 38.28 -38.55 -23.17
CA SER A 666 38.25 -38.90 -24.60
C SER A 666 37.97 -40.39 -24.75
N ILE A 667 36.71 -40.71 -25.05
CA ILE A 667 36.27 -42.07 -25.36
C ILE A 667 35.62 -42.10 -26.76
N THR A 668 35.75 -43.23 -27.44
CA THR A 668 35.15 -43.48 -28.76
C THR A 668 34.13 -44.59 -28.62
N ALA A 669 33.01 -44.47 -29.33
CA ALA A 669 32.00 -45.50 -29.38
C ALA A 669 32.61 -46.82 -29.89
N ASP A 670 32.40 -47.90 -29.13
CA ASP A 670 32.81 -49.25 -29.49
C ASP A 670 31.77 -49.98 -30.34
N ASN A 671 30.53 -49.47 -30.36
CA ASN A 671 29.49 -49.88 -31.30
C ASN A 671 28.74 -48.67 -31.87
N VAL A 672 28.42 -48.72 -33.16
CA VAL A 672 27.66 -47.69 -33.88
C VAL A 672 26.60 -48.36 -34.73
N ILE A 673 25.34 -48.08 -34.43
CA ILE A 673 24.19 -48.69 -35.09
C ILE A 673 23.41 -47.63 -35.86
N GLY A 674 23.14 -47.95 -37.13
CA GLY A 674 22.28 -47.17 -38.02
C GLY A 674 22.92 -45.93 -38.64
N MET A 675 22.10 -45.22 -39.43
CA MET A 675 22.43 -43.97 -40.11
C MET A 675 21.14 -43.20 -40.40
N ALA A 676 21.26 -41.92 -40.74
CA ALA A 676 20.11 -41.10 -41.09
C ALA A 676 19.31 -41.66 -42.29
N GLY A 677 18.01 -41.91 -42.10
CA GLY A 677 17.11 -42.33 -43.17
C GLY A 677 15.83 -43.05 -42.73
N PRO A 678 14.93 -43.36 -43.68
CA PRO A 678 13.61 -43.94 -43.40
C PRO A 678 13.55 -45.47 -43.49
N GLU A 679 14.59 -46.15 -43.99
CA GLU A 679 14.56 -47.61 -44.12
C GLU A 679 14.72 -48.31 -42.76
N PRO A 680 14.28 -49.56 -42.58
CA PRO A 680 14.57 -50.32 -41.36
C PRO A 680 16.08 -50.37 -41.05
N GLY A 681 16.45 -50.08 -39.80
CA GLY A 681 17.85 -49.93 -39.36
C GLY A 681 18.45 -48.54 -39.63
N GLN A 682 17.69 -47.63 -40.25
CA GLN A 682 18.00 -46.20 -40.35
C GLN A 682 17.07 -45.39 -39.45
N PHE A 683 17.50 -44.20 -39.01
CA PHE A 683 16.74 -43.38 -38.07
C PHE A 683 16.62 -41.93 -38.53
N LEU A 684 15.54 -41.24 -38.13
CA LEU A 684 15.40 -39.79 -38.27
C LEU A 684 15.02 -39.17 -36.91
N ASN A 685 15.98 -38.47 -36.31
CA ASN A 685 15.91 -37.92 -34.94
C ASN A 685 15.48 -38.97 -33.91
N PRO A 686 16.20 -40.11 -33.77
CA PRO A 686 15.91 -41.05 -32.68
C PRO A 686 16.03 -40.32 -31.34
N ARG A 687 14.94 -40.21 -30.57
CA ARG A 687 14.90 -39.40 -29.33
C ARG A 687 15.22 -40.22 -28.09
N ASP A 688 14.89 -41.51 -28.09
CA ASP A 688 15.08 -42.35 -26.92
C ASP A 688 15.38 -43.81 -27.24
N ILE A 689 15.96 -44.51 -26.27
CA ILE A 689 16.41 -45.90 -26.34
C ILE A 689 16.17 -46.64 -25.02
N ALA A 690 15.58 -47.83 -25.10
CA ALA A 690 15.46 -48.76 -23.97
C ALA A 690 16.13 -50.10 -24.29
N ILE A 691 16.74 -50.71 -23.27
CA ILE A 691 17.41 -52.02 -23.39
C ILE A 691 16.60 -53.11 -22.68
N ALA A 692 16.34 -54.20 -23.38
CA ALA A 692 15.69 -55.38 -22.82
C ALA A 692 16.72 -56.26 -22.07
N SER A 693 16.22 -57.14 -21.21
CA SER A 693 17.05 -58.07 -20.42
C SER A 693 17.87 -59.06 -21.26
N ASP A 694 17.51 -59.25 -22.54
CA ASP A 694 18.28 -60.07 -23.49
C ASP A 694 19.34 -59.26 -24.26
N GLY A 695 19.47 -57.97 -23.97
CA GLY A 695 20.39 -57.03 -24.63
C GLY A 695 19.84 -56.43 -25.93
N SER A 696 18.63 -56.76 -26.35
CA SER A 696 17.99 -56.13 -27.52
C SER A 696 17.56 -54.68 -27.21
N LEU A 697 17.54 -53.85 -28.24
CA LEU A 697 17.35 -52.40 -28.14
C LEU A 697 16.03 -51.98 -28.76
N TYR A 698 15.27 -51.14 -28.06
CA TYR A 698 14.05 -50.52 -28.55
C TYR A 698 14.29 -49.03 -28.73
N ILE A 699 14.11 -48.52 -29.95
CA ILE A 699 14.44 -47.15 -30.31
C ILE A 699 13.18 -46.42 -30.76
N SER A 700 12.94 -45.26 -30.18
CA SER A 700 11.94 -44.30 -30.64
C SER A 700 12.47 -43.51 -31.83
N ASP A 701 12.13 -43.97 -33.04
CA ASP A 701 12.50 -43.33 -34.31
C ASP A 701 11.51 -42.21 -34.65
N THR A 702 11.69 -41.10 -33.92
CA THR A 702 10.72 -40.02 -33.73
C THR A 702 10.12 -39.46 -35.02
N THR A 703 10.96 -39.03 -35.96
CA THR A 703 10.47 -38.35 -37.17
C THR A 703 9.93 -39.36 -38.21
N ASN A 704 10.35 -40.62 -38.12
CA ASN A 704 9.74 -41.72 -38.87
C ASN A 704 8.43 -42.23 -38.23
N ASN A 705 8.05 -41.73 -37.03
CA ASN A 705 6.82 -42.07 -36.31
C ASN A 705 6.66 -43.58 -36.07
N ARG A 706 7.75 -44.23 -35.65
CA ARG A 706 7.81 -45.68 -35.46
C ARG A 706 8.75 -46.05 -34.32
N ILE A 707 8.60 -47.28 -33.82
CA ILE A 707 9.55 -47.91 -32.92
C ILE A 707 10.32 -48.98 -33.70
N GLN A 708 11.62 -49.08 -33.46
CA GLN A 708 12.47 -50.13 -34.01
C GLN A 708 13.06 -50.97 -32.89
N HIS A 709 12.82 -52.28 -32.95
CA HIS A 709 13.42 -53.28 -32.07
C HIS A 709 14.57 -53.97 -32.80
N LEU A 710 15.76 -53.86 -32.25
CA LEU A 710 17.01 -54.33 -32.83
C LEU A 710 17.69 -55.33 -31.90
N ALA A 711 18.41 -56.29 -32.46
CA ALA A 711 19.33 -57.09 -31.66
C ALA A 711 20.53 -56.24 -31.22
N ALA A 712 21.30 -56.73 -30.24
CA ALA A 712 22.49 -56.04 -29.73
C ALA A 712 23.57 -55.78 -30.81
N ASP A 713 23.56 -56.55 -31.91
CA ASP A 713 24.45 -56.34 -33.06
C ASP A 713 23.93 -55.29 -34.08
N GLY A 714 22.77 -54.70 -33.81
CA GLY A 714 22.11 -53.71 -34.66
C GLY A 714 21.24 -54.29 -35.78
N SER A 715 21.12 -55.62 -35.87
CA SER A 715 20.20 -56.23 -36.84
C SER A 715 18.74 -55.95 -36.46
N VAL A 716 17.92 -55.64 -37.47
CA VAL A 716 16.50 -55.31 -37.25
C VAL A 716 15.71 -56.58 -36.96
N LEU A 717 15.11 -56.63 -35.77
CA LEU A 717 14.20 -57.71 -35.37
C LEU A 717 12.77 -57.36 -35.78
N GLN A 718 12.32 -56.16 -35.42
CA GLN A 718 10.96 -55.72 -35.68
C GLN A 718 10.85 -54.20 -35.82
N VAL A 719 9.88 -53.76 -36.62
CA VAL A 719 9.52 -52.35 -36.79
C VAL A 719 8.00 -52.23 -36.79
N TRP A 720 7.46 -51.30 -36.00
CA TRP A 720 6.03 -51.00 -35.98
C TRP A 720 5.79 -49.51 -35.74
N GLY A 721 4.60 -49.04 -36.10
CA GLY A 721 4.26 -47.63 -36.05
C GLY A 721 4.09 -47.02 -37.44
N SER A 722 3.24 -46.00 -37.49
CA SER A 722 3.09 -45.11 -38.64
C SER A 722 2.53 -43.77 -38.16
N PHE A 723 2.69 -42.73 -38.97
CA PHE A 723 2.22 -41.39 -38.60
C PHE A 723 0.68 -41.32 -38.51
N ALA A 724 0.17 -40.79 -37.39
CA ALA A 724 -1.21 -40.32 -37.27
C ALA A 724 -1.29 -39.17 -36.27
N ASP A 725 -2.11 -38.16 -36.61
CA ASP A 725 -2.31 -36.95 -35.82
C ASP A 725 -3.77 -36.89 -35.34
N ILE A 726 -3.95 -37.02 -34.01
CA ILE A 726 -5.26 -37.05 -33.37
C ILE A 726 -6.05 -35.75 -33.55
N SER A 727 -5.38 -34.62 -33.80
CA SER A 727 -6.03 -33.33 -34.08
C SER A 727 -6.64 -33.26 -35.48
N LYS A 728 -6.16 -34.10 -36.42
CA LYS A 728 -6.59 -34.13 -37.82
C LYS A 728 -7.51 -35.30 -38.17
N GLY A 729 -7.70 -36.26 -37.27
CA GLY A 729 -8.57 -37.42 -37.52
C GLY A 729 -8.37 -38.54 -36.51
N ALA A 730 -8.82 -39.75 -36.89
CA ALA A 730 -8.64 -40.94 -36.06
C ALA A 730 -7.16 -41.35 -36.03
N ALA A 731 -6.60 -41.46 -34.82
CA ALA A 731 -5.27 -41.99 -34.55
C ALA A 731 -5.40 -43.35 -33.82
N PRO A 732 -5.52 -44.48 -34.53
CA PRO A 732 -5.69 -45.79 -33.89
C PRO A 732 -4.44 -46.20 -33.09
N GLY A 733 -4.58 -47.17 -32.19
CA GLY A 733 -3.45 -47.74 -31.45
C GLY A 733 -2.38 -48.30 -32.39
N GLY A 734 -1.11 -48.09 -32.05
CA GLY A 734 0.02 -48.46 -32.92
C GLY A 734 0.35 -47.44 -34.01
N THR A 735 -0.21 -46.24 -33.95
CA THR A 735 0.22 -45.07 -34.74
C THR A 735 0.78 -44.00 -33.82
N PHE A 736 1.64 -43.12 -34.32
CA PHE A 736 2.36 -42.12 -33.51
C PHE A 736 2.41 -40.75 -34.18
N TYR A 737 2.59 -39.72 -33.36
CA TYR A 737 3.00 -38.38 -33.77
C TYR A 737 4.19 -37.95 -32.91
N GLU A 738 5.38 -38.19 -33.46
CA GLU A 738 6.68 -38.06 -32.79
C GLU A 738 6.70 -38.81 -31.44
N PRO A 739 6.90 -40.14 -31.46
CA PRO A 739 7.14 -40.89 -30.23
C PRO A 739 8.51 -40.49 -29.67
N TRP A 740 8.55 -40.10 -28.39
CA TRP A 740 9.79 -39.68 -27.72
C TRP A 740 10.25 -40.75 -26.74
N GLY A 741 9.82 -40.68 -25.47
CA GLY A 741 10.22 -41.62 -24.43
C GLY A 741 9.77 -43.06 -24.68
N ILE A 742 10.62 -44.01 -24.34
CA ILE A 742 10.34 -45.44 -24.40
C ILE A 742 10.87 -46.16 -23.16
N ALA A 743 10.04 -47.02 -22.56
CA ALA A 743 10.41 -47.80 -21.38
C ALA A 743 9.88 -49.23 -21.48
N LEU A 744 10.58 -50.16 -20.81
CA LEU A 744 10.23 -51.58 -20.81
C LEU A 744 9.76 -52.05 -19.42
N GLY A 745 8.60 -52.67 -19.37
CA GLY A 745 8.09 -53.36 -18.18
C GLY A 745 8.88 -54.63 -17.89
N THR A 746 8.83 -55.08 -16.64
CA THR A 746 9.46 -56.34 -16.20
C THR A 746 8.89 -57.59 -16.86
N ASP A 747 7.69 -57.49 -17.44
CA ASP A 747 7.03 -58.51 -18.26
C ASP A 747 7.39 -58.45 -19.76
N GLY A 748 8.26 -57.52 -20.16
CA GLY A 748 8.61 -57.25 -21.55
C GLY A 748 7.64 -56.31 -22.28
N SER A 749 6.63 -55.76 -21.61
CA SER A 749 5.74 -54.76 -22.21
C SER A 749 6.52 -53.51 -22.61
N VAL A 750 6.22 -52.94 -23.77
CA VAL A 750 6.85 -51.70 -24.27
C VAL A 750 5.89 -50.53 -24.07
N TYR A 751 6.34 -49.48 -23.37
CA TYR A 751 5.56 -48.26 -23.15
C TYR A 751 6.19 -47.10 -23.91
N VAL A 752 5.37 -46.35 -24.63
CA VAL A 752 5.83 -45.27 -25.51
C VAL A 752 5.06 -43.99 -25.21
N ALA A 753 5.79 -42.89 -25.03
CA ALA A 753 5.24 -41.55 -24.96
C ALA A 753 4.99 -41.01 -26.37
N ASP A 754 3.73 -40.95 -26.78
CA ASP A 754 3.30 -40.41 -28.06
C ASP A 754 3.05 -38.90 -27.89
N THR A 755 4.14 -38.14 -27.93
CA THR A 755 4.24 -36.77 -27.38
C THR A 755 3.20 -35.82 -27.97
N TRP A 756 3.04 -35.77 -29.30
CA TRP A 756 2.11 -34.83 -29.93
C TRP A 756 0.70 -35.39 -30.15
N ASN A 757 0.46 -36.67 -29.88
CA ASN A 757 -0.90 -37.16 -29.66
C ASN A 757 -1.32 -37.11 -28.19
N HIS A 758 -0.43 -36.68 -27.29
CA HIS A 758 -0.70 -36.46 -25.88
C HIS A 758 -1.23 -37.69 -25.16
N ARG A 759 -0.59 -38.84 -25.41
CA ARG A 759 -1.00 -40.14 -24.86
C ARG A 759 0.21 -41.04 -24.58
N ILE A 760 0.01 -42.03 -23.73
CA ILE A 760 0.92 -43.16 -23.54
C ILE A 760 0.32 -44.39 -24.24
N GLN A 761 1.16 -45.19 -24.90
CA GLN A 761 0.75 -46.42 -25.54
C GLN A 761 1.55 -47.61 -24.98
N LYS A 762 0.86 -48.74 -24.74
CA LYS A 762 1.43 -50.01 -24.29
C LYS A 762 1.39 -51.03 -25.43
N PHE A 763 2.48 -51.75 -25.61
CA PHE A 763 2.65 -52.83 -26.56
C PHE A 763 3.19 -54.09 -25.88
N THR A 764 3.04 -55.24 -26.54
CA THR A 764 3.79 -56.45 -26.18
C THR A 764 5.25 -56.31 -26.61
N ALA A 765 6.12 -57.25 -26.16
CA ALA A 765 7.50 -57.33 -26.62
C ALA A 765 7.60 -57.50 -28.15
N GLU A 766 6.61 -58.16 -28.75
CA GLU A 766 6.46 -58.33 -30.20
C GLU A 766 5.77 -57.13 -30.88
N GLY A 767 5.72 -55.96 -30.25
CA GLY A 767 5.19 -54.72 -30.85
C GLY A 767 3.68 -54.74 -31.16
N GLU A 768 2.90 -55.67 -30.61
CA GLU A 768 1.45 -55.68 -30.77
C GLU A 768 0.80 -54.66 -29.83
N PHE A 769 -0.12 -53.84 -30.34
CA PHE A 769 -0.81 -52.83 -29.55
C PHE A 769 -1.72 -53.47 -28.48
N VAL A 770 -1.55 -53.05 -27.22
CA VAL A 770 -2.32 -53.56 -26.06
C VAL A 770 -3.32 -52.52 -25.56
N ASN A 771 -2.82 -51.32 -25.19
CA ASN A 771 -3.64 -50.27 -24.58
C ASN A 771 -3.08 -48.88 -24.89
N MET A 772 -3.91 -47.85 -24.74
CA MET A 772 -3.48 -46.45 -24.75
C MET A 772 -4.35 -45.61 -23.83
N TRP A 773 -3.75 -44.59 -23.22
CA TRP A 773 -4.46 -43.64 -22.37
C TRP A 773 -3.83 -42.26 -22.44
N GLY A 774 -4.60 -41.25 -22.06
CA GLY A 774 -4.20 -39.85 -22.15
C GLY A 774 -4.90 -39.11 -23.30
N TYR A 775 -5.07 -37.81 -23.11
CA TYR A 775 -5.54 -36.87 -24.12
C TYR A 775 -5.01 -35.47 -23.81
N PHE A 776 -5.02 -34.57 -24.80
CA PHE A 776 -4.60 -33.18 -24.60
C PHE A 776 -5.47 -32.45 -23.56
N GLY A 777 -4.85 -31.94 -22.49
CA GLY A 777 -5.53 -31.07 -21.55
C GLY A 777 -4.58 -30.44 -20.52
N GLN A 778 -5.11 -29.51 -19.73
CA GLN A 778 -4.35 -28.71 -18.77
C GLN A 778 -4.51 -29.25 -17.35
N ALA A 779 -4.21 -30.53 -17.15
CA ALA A 779 -4.25 -31.21 -15.86
C ALA A 779 -5.62 -31.20 -15.14
N ASP A 780 -6.72 -31.03 -15.88
CA ASP A 780 -8.10 -31.14 -15.36
C ASP A 780 -8.44 -32.56 -14.89
N THR A 781 -7.78 -33.57 -15.47
CA THR A 781 -7.78 -34.94 -14.99
C THR A 781 -6.36 -35.50 -15.01
N PRO A 782 -6.11 -36.66 -14.36
CA PRO A 782 -4.81 -37.33 -14.49
C PRO A 782 -4.46 -37.69 -15.93
N PHE A 783 -5.46 -38.00 -16.75
CA PHE A 783 -5.30 -38.38 -18.16
C PHE A 783 -5.21 -37.17 -19.10
N ALA A 784 -5.54 -35.97 -18.64
CA ALA A 784 -5.32 -34.73 -19.38
C ALA A 784 -3.84 -34.35 -19.33
N ILE A 785 -3.05 -34.90 -20.25
CA ILE A 785 -1.60 -34.70 -20.33
C ILE A 785 -1.25 -33.81 -21.53
N TRP A 786 -0.20 -33.02 -21.41
CA TRP A 786 0.25 -32.09 -22.43
C TRP A 786 1.72 -32.35 -22.76
N GLY A 787 1.92 -33.13 -23.81
CA GLY A 787 3.24 -33.40 -24.36
C GLY A 787 4.08 -34.27 -23.41
N PRO A 788 3.65 -35.52 -23.13
CA PRO A 788 4.47 -36.44 -22.37
C PRO A 788 5.80 -36.68 -23.11
N ARG A 789 6.94 -36.54 -22.44
CA ARG A 789 8.26 -36.64 -23.10
C ARG A 789 9.02 -37.89 -22.77
N ASP A 790 8.96 -38.35 -21.52
CA ASP A 790 9.74 -39.48 -21.04
C ASP A 790 8.97 -40.36 -20.06
N ILE A 791 9.40 -41.61 -19.92
CA ILE A 791 8.79 -42.65 -19.08
C ILE A 791 9.90 -43.40 -18.34
N ALA A 792 9.78 -43.52 -17.02
CA ALA A 792 10.58 -44.45 -16.22
C ALA A 792 9.69 -45.41 -15.45
N ILE A 793 10.21 -46.59 -15.13
CA ILE A 793 9.46 -47.65 -14.46
C ILE A 793 10.13 -47.98 -13.12
N ASP A 794 9.35 -48.02 -12.04
CA ASP A 794 9.83 -48.39 -10.71
C ASP A 794 9.88 -49.91 -10.49
N SER A 795 10.41 -50.32 -9.33
CA SER A 795 10.54 -51.74 -8.95
C SER A 795 9.20 -52.49 -8.85
N ASN A 796 8.08 -51.77 -8.72
CA ASN A 796 6.72 -52.33 -8.68
C ASN A 796 6.04 -52.36 -10.05
N GLY A 797 6.72 -51.85 -11.09
CA GLY A 797 6.19 -51.74 -12.45
C GLY A 797 5.35 -50.49 -12.71
N ASN A 798 5.30 -49.52 -11.79
CA ASN A 798 4.57 -48.26 -12.02
C ASN A 798 5.35 -47.36 -12.98
N LEU A 799 4.62 -46.69 -13.86
CA LEU A 799 5.14 -45.79 -14.86
C LEU A 799 5.12 -44.35 -14.36
N TYR A 800 6.28 -43.70 -14.37
CA TYR A 800 6.45 -42.29 -14.07
C TYR A 800 6.58 -41.54 -15.38
N VAL A 801 5.60 -40.70 -15.68
CA VAL A 801 5.50 -39.98 -16.95
C VAL A 801 5.73 -38.50 -16.71
N THR A 802 6.66 -37.90 -17.47
CA THR A 802 6.88 -36.45 -17.46
C THR A 802 5.81 -35.75 -18.29
N ASP A 803 4.78 -35.22 -17.63
CA ASP A 803 3.73 -34.40 -18.25
C ASP A 803 4.24 -32.96 -18.42
N THR A 804 5.16 -32.78 -19.37
CA THR A 804 6.02 -31.61 -19.49
C THR A 804 5.25 -30.30 -19.60
N GLY A 805 4.22 -30.25 -20.43
CA GLY A 805 3.41 -29.04 -20.64
C GLY A 805 2.63 -28.61 -19.40
N ASN A 806 2.26 -29.56 -18.54
CA ASN A 806 1.58 -29.31 -17.28
C ASN A 806 2.51 -29.23 -16.07
N LYS A 807 3.84 -29.30 -16.28
CA LYS A 807 4.86 -29.07 -15.24
C LYS A 807 4.73 -30.04 -14.05
N ARG A 808 4.39 -31.30 -14.31
CA ARG A 808 4.18 -32.34 -13.29
C ARG A 808 4.67 -33.71 -13.75
N ILE A 809 4.79 -34.64 -12.81
CA ILE A 809 5.00 -36.07 -13.05
C ILE A 809 3.69 -36.79 -12.71
N VAL A 810 3.23 -37.67 -13.60
CA VAL A 810 2.03 -38.49 -13.39
C VAL A 810 2.43 -39.95 -13.34
N ILE A 811 1.90 -40.68 -12.37
CA ILE A 811 2.23 -42.07 -12.09
C ILE A 811 1.05 -42.96 -12.44
N TYR A 812 1.30 -43.99 -13.25
CA TYR A 812 0.31 -44.99 -13.67
C TYR A 812 0.76 -46.39 -13.26
N ASP A 813 -0.19 -47.29 -13.05
CA ASP A 813 0.10 -48.72 -12.91
C ASP A 813 0.35 -49.38 -14.30
N PRO A 814 0.84 -50.64 -14.36
CA PRO A 814 1.07 -51.33 -15.64
C PRO A 814 -0.16 -51.44 -16.57
N ASP A 815 -1.38 -51.30 -16.05
CA ASP A 815 -2.61 -51.37 -16.82
C ASP A 815 -3.04 -49.99 -17.35
N GLY A 816 -2.36 -48.92 -16.92
CA GLY A 816 -2.62 -47.53 -17.29
C GLY A 816 -3.59 -46.80 -16.36
N ASN A 817 -3.89 -47.35 -15.18
CA ASN A 817 -4.71 -46.67 -14.19
C ASN A 817 -3.87 -45.65 -13.43
N TYR A 818 -4.48 -44.51 -13.09
CA TYR A 818 -3.83 -43.48 -12.30
C TYR A 818 -3.50 -43.98 -10.87
N VAL A 819 -2.25 -43.82 -10.47
CA VAL A 819 -1.77 -44.11 -9.11
C VAL A 819 -1.61 -42.81 -8.34
N ASN A 820 -0.84 -41.85 -8.88
CA ASN A 820 -0.48 -40.63 -8.17
C ASN A 820 0.09 -39.54 -9.11
N GLN A 821 0.35 -38.34 -8.60
CA GLN A 821 1.06 -37.27 -9.30
C GLN A 821 1.74 -36.32 -8.32
N PHE A 822 2.78 -35.62 -8.78
CA PHE A 822 3.42 -34.55 -8.03
C PHE A 822 4.04 -33.51 -8.97
N GLY A 823 4.31 -32.32 -8.44
CA GLY A 823 4.84 -31.20 -9.21
C GLY A 823 3.81 -30.10 -9.48
N ALA A 824 4.33 -28.88 -9.60
CA ALA A 824 3.60 -27.70 -10.03
C ALA A 824 4.57 -26.74 -10.75
N VAL A 825 4.05 -25.77 -11.50
CA VAL A 825 4.88 -24.74 -12.13
C VAL A 825 5.63 -23.92 -11.07
N GLY A 826 6.95 -23.73 -11.25
CA GLY A 826 7.73 -22.84 -10.40
C GLY A 826 9.21 -23.19 -10.29
N LEU A 827 9.87 -22.58 -9.30
CA LEU A 827 11.33 -22.62 -9.09
C LEU A 827 11.71 -23.27 -7.75
N ALA A 828 10.76 -23.43 -6.82
CA ALA A 828 11.03 -24.04 -5.52
C ALA A 828 11.32 -25.55 -5.67
N PRO A 829 11.96 -26.21 -4.69
CA PRO A 829 12.09 -27.67 -4.68
C PRO A 829 10.72 -28.35 -4.77
N GLY A 830 10.56 -29.31 -5.68
CA GLY A 830 9.30 -29.97 -5.99
C GLY A 830 8.39 -29.21 -6.98
N GLU A 831 8.75 -28.00 -7.39
CA GLU A 831 8.18 -27.30 -8.54
C GLU A 831 9.06 -27.51 -9.78
N PHE A 832 8.48 -27.41 -10.98
CA PHE A 832 9.14 -27.69 -12.25
C PHE A 832 8.91 -26.57 -13.28
N ASP A 833 9.90 -26.38 -14.14
CA ASP A 833 9.76 -25.69 -15.41
C ASP A 833 10.39 -26.54 -16.53
N GLU A 834 9.52 -27.15 -17.33
CA GLU A 834 9.87 -28.07 -18.41
C GLU A 834 10.60 -29.35 -17.91
N PRO A 835 9.93 -30.22 -17.13
CA PRO A 835 10.48 -31.52 -16.77
C PRO A 835 10.52 -32.43 -18.01
N VAL A 836 11.67 -33.03 -18.32
CA VAL A 836 11.89 -33.81 -19.56
C VAL A 836 12.32 -35.23 -19.26
N GLY A 837 13.61 -35.47 -19.05
CA GLY A 837 14.16 -36.78 -18.75
C GLY A 837 13.78 -37.24 -17.35
N ILE A 838 13.49 -38.52 -17.21
CA ILE A 838 13.17 -39.15 -15.93
C ILE A 838 13.85 -40.50 -15.81
N ALA A 839 14.41 -40.79 -14.63
CA ALA A 839 14.99 -42.09 -14.32
C ALA A 839 14.61 -42.50 -12.90
N VAL A 840 14.46 -43.80 -12.68
CA VAL A 840 14.21 -44.39 -11.36
C VAL A 840 15.37 -45.32 -11.03
N ASP A 841 15.97 -45.14 -9.85
CA ASP A 841 17.07 -46.00 -9.41
C ASP A 841 16.58 -47.28 -8.70
N LYS A 842 17.50 -48.15 -8.31
CA LYS A 842 17.21 -49.41 -7.61
C LYS A 842 16.52 -49.24 -6.24
N ASP A 843 16.58 -48.06 -5.66
CA ASP A 843 15.98 -47.71 -4.36
C ASP A 843 14.66 -46.93 -4.54
N ASP A 844 14.12 -46.90 -5.78
CA ASP A 844 12.94 -46.16 -6.22
C ASP A 844 13.03 -44.63 -6.01
N LEU A 845 14.25 -44.07 -6.00
CA LEU A 845 14.44 -42.62 -6.07
C LEU A 845 14.21 -42.14 -7.51
N VAL A 846 13.44 -41.06 -7.65
CA VAL A 846 13.05 -40.53 -8.95
C VAL A 846 13.90 -39.31 -9.27
N TYR A 847 14.68 -39.39 -10.35
CA TYR A 847 15.53 -38.33 -10.86
C TYR A 847 14.82 -37.65 -12.03
N ILE A 848 14.63 -36.33 -11.96
CA ILE A 848 13.92 -35.55 -12.97
C ILE A 848 14.83 -34.44 -13.51
N ALA A 849 14.97 -34.38 -14.83
CA ALA A 849 15.63 -33.28 -15.52
C ALA A 849 14.65 -32.11 -15.67
N ASP A 850 14.73 -31.17 -14.72
CA ASP A 850 13.96 -29.94 -14.67
C ASP A 850 14.64 -28.89 -15.55
N THR A 851 14.40 -28.99 -16.85
CA THR A 851 15.32 -28.53 -17.89
C THR A 851 15.45 -27.01 -17.91
N TRP A 852 14.33 -26.27 -17.88
CA TRP A 852 14.38 -24.80 -17.91
C TRP A 852 14.73 -24.18 -16.56
N ASN A 853 14.64 -24.96 -15.48
CA ASN A 853 15.23 -24.62 -14.20
C ASN A 853 16.72 -24.97 -14.09
N GLN A 854 17.28 -25.65 -15.09
CA GLN A 854 18.70 -26.03 -15.20
C GLN A 854 19.17 -26.88 -14.03
N ARG A 855 18.35 -27.85 -13.62
CA ARG A 855 18.68 -28.69 -12.46
C ARG A 855 18.16 -30.10 -12.62
N ILE A 856 18.84 -31.03 -11.95
CA ILE A 856 18.28 -32.35 -11.66
C ILE A 856 17.65 -32.27 -10.27
N GLN A 857 16.41 -32.72 -10.14
CA GLN A 857 15.75 -32.90 -8.85
C GLN A 857 15.57 -34.39 -8.57
N VAL A 858 15.91 -34.81 -7.35
CA VAL A 858 15.72 -36.17 -6.86
C VAL A 858 14.57 -36.16 -5.87
N MET A 859 13.58 -37.01 -6.11
CA MET A 859 12.36 -37.11 -5.32
C MET A 859 12.29 -38.48 -4.65
N VAL A 860 11.75 -38.49 -3.43
CA VAL A 860 11.51 -39.72 -2.66
C VAL A 860 10.05 -39.79 -2.24
N ALA A 861 9.48 -40.99 -2.27
CA ALA A 861 8.13 -41.23 -1.77
C ALA A 861 8.07 -41.07 -0.24
N ASP A 862 7.04 -40.39 0.28
CA ASP A 862 6.91 -40.08 1.72
C ASP A 862 6.15 -41.14 2.53
N GLY A 863 5.76 -42.25 1.88
CA GLY A 863 5.00 -43.35 2.49
C GLY A 863 3.50 -43.10 2.71
N ASN A 864 3.02 -41.86 2.53
CA ASN A 864 1.61 -41.49 2.59
C ASN A 864 1.00 -41.23 1.20
N GLY A 865 1.74 -41.57 0.14
CA GLY A 865 1.35 -41.28 -1.23
C GLY A 865 1.69 -39.85 -1.67
N GLY A 866 2.66 -39.18 -1.03
CA GLY A 866 3.28 -37.95 -1.53
C GLY A 866 4.72 -38.17 -1.97
N TYR A 867 5.31 -37.17 -2.64
CA TYR A 867 6.73 -37.13 -3.01
C TYR A 867 7.38 -35.89 -2.44
N LEU A 868 8.56 -36.05 -1.86
CA LEU A 868 9.34 -34.97 -1.27
C LEU A 868 10.66 -34.78 -2.02
N PRO A 869 11.11 -33.53 -2.25
CA PRO A 869 12.42 -33.27 -2.82
C PRO A 869 13.50 -33.67 -1.82
N LEU A 870 14.35 -34.62 -2.21
CA LEU A 870 15.46 -35.12 -1.40
C LEU A 870 16.71 -34.27 -1.58
N ILE A 871 17.13 -34.08 -2.83
CA ILE A 871 18.29 -33.28 -3.22
C ILE A 871 18.08 -32.72 -4.63
N ASN A 872 18.71 -31.61 -4.94
CA ASN A 872 18.80 -31.08 -6.28
C ASN A 872 20.16 -30.43 -6.50
N TRP A 873 20.60 -30.37 -7.74
CA TRP A 873 21.84 -29.68 -8.13
C TRP A 873 21.70 -29.04 -9.51
N GLU A 874 22.45 -27.97 -9.72
CA GLU A 874 22.45 -27.22 -10.97
C GLU A 874 23.23 -27.97 -12.07
N VAL A 875 22.67 -27.96 -13.27
CA VAL A 875 23.30 -28.43 -14.50
C VAL A 875 23.49 -27.22 -15.41
N VAL A 876 24.63 -26.54 -15.24
CA VAL A 876 25.00 -25.30 -15.94
C VAL A 876 24.98 -25.45 -17.46
N ALA A 877 25.16 -26.68 -17.95
CA ALA A 877 25.11 -27.04 -19.36
C ALA A 877 23.76 -26.76 -20.06
N TRP A 878 22.62 -26.77 -19.36
CA TRP A 878 21.30 -26.63 -20.00
C TRP A 878 20.87 -25.18 -20.18
N TYR A 879 21.68 -24.35 -20.83
CA TYR A 879 21.44 -22.91 -20.92
C TYR A 879 20.35 -22.51 -21.93
N GLY A 880 20.12 -23.27 -23.00
CA GLY A 880 19.14 -22.92 -24.03
C GLY A 880 17.71 -23.31 -23.69
N GLN A 881 16.75 -22.56 -24.22
CA GLN A 881 15.31 -22.86 -24.13
C GLN A 881 14.75 -23.43 -25.44
N SER A 882 15.62 -23.93 -26.34
CA SER A 882 15.16 -24.49 -27.61
C SER A 882 14.26 -25.70 -27.39
N LEU A 883 13.42 -26.01 -28.38
CA LEU A 883 12.62 -27.24 -28.37
C LEU A 883 13.50 -28.50 -28.41
N ASP A 884 14.75 -28.37 -28.83
CA ASP A 884 15.72 -29.47 -28.94
C ASP A 884 16.55 -29.68 -27.67
N ASN A 885 16.69 -28.67 -26.80
CA ASN A 885 17.31 -28.84 -25.49
C ASN A 885 16.39 -29.63 -24.56
N LYS A 886 16.42 -30.95 -24.71
CA LYS A 886 15.56 -31.93 -24.05
C LYS A 886 16.43 -33.09 -23.54
N PRO A 887 17.07 -32.93 -22.38
CA PRO A 887 18.01 -33.90 -21.83
C PRO A 887 17.28 -35.12 -21.24
N TYR A 888 17.87 -36.29 -21.43
CA TYR A 888 17.45 -37.55 -20.79
C TYR A 888 18.43 -37.96 -19.70
N LEU A 889 17.97 -38.80 -18.77
CA LEU A 889 18.71 -39.26 -17.60
C LEU A 889 18.82 -40.78 -17.59
N ALA A 890 19.96 -41.30 -17.14
CA ALA A 890 20.11 -42.70 -16.76
C ALA A 890 20.88 -42.79 -15.44
N VAL A 891 20.52 -43.75 -14.59
CA VAL A 891 21.13 -43.95 -13.28
C VAL A 891 21.65 -45.38 -13.16
N ASP A 892 22.90 -45.53 -12.74
CA ASP A 892 23.52 -46.86 -12.56
C ASP A 892 23.19 -47.48 -11.19
N ASN A 893 23.56 -48.74 -11.00
CA ASN A 893 23.34 -49.47 -9.73
C ASN A 893 24.11 -48.89 -8.52
N ASN A 894 25.11 -48.04 -8.75
CA ASN A 894 25.87 -47.33 -7.72
C ASN A 894 25.30 -45.93 -7.42
N GLY A 895 24.26 -45.51 -8.14
CA GLY A 895 23.62 -44.20 -8.03
C GLY A 895 24.33 -43.09 -8.82
N ASN A 896 25.26 -43.42 -9.73
CA ASN A 896 25.82 -42.43 -10.65
C ASN A 896 24.77 -42.02 -11.68
N VAL A 897 24.70 -40.73 -11.95
CA VAL A 897 23.71 -40.11 -12.83
C VAL A 897 24.41 -39.65 -14.10
N PHE A 898 23.99 -40.21 -15.23
CA PHE A 898 24.40 -39.76 -16.54
C PHE A 898 23.28 -38.96 -17.18
N THR A 899 23.63 -37.85 -17.81
CA THR A 899 22.68 -37.02 -18.51
C THR A 899 23.23 -36.48 -19.80
N THR A 900 22.39 -36.37 -20.82
CA THR A 900 22.76 -35.70 -22.06
C THR A 900 22.72 -34.18 -21.91
N ASP A 901 23.58 -33.51 -22.66
CA ASP A 901 23.56 -32.08 -22.94
C ASP A 901 23.37 -31.94 -24.47
N PRO A 902 22.10 -31.87 -24.94
CA PRO A 902 21.81 -31.92 -26.37
C PRO A 902 22.47 -30.78 -27.17
N GLU A 903 22.46 -29.57 -26.63
CA GLU A 903 23.01 -28.39 -27.30
C GLU A 903 24.52 -28.23 -27.10
N GLY A 904 25.07 -28.79 -26.02
CA GLY A 904 26.53 -28.86 -25.81
C GLY A 904 27.19 -30.09 -26.42
N TYR A 905 26.43 -30.94 -27.12
CA TYR A 905 26.94 -32.12 -27.84
C TYR A 905 27.75 -33.09 -26.97
N ARG A 906 27.30 -33.31 -25.73
CA ARG A 906 28.06 -34.09 -24.75
C ARG A 906 27.16 -34.85 -23.78
N VAL A 907 27.76 -35.76 -23.03
CA VAL A 907 27.16 -36.50 -21.92
C VAL A 907 27.90 -36.14 -20.64
N LEU A 908 27.17 -35.77 -19.61
CA LEU A 908 27.67 -35.38 -18.30
C LEU A 908 27.46 -36.51 -17.29
N HIS A 909 28.44 -36.71 -16.42
CA HIS A 909 28.40 -37.72 -15.37
C HIS A 909 28.48 -37.05 -13.99
N PHE A 910 27.53 -37.38 -13.11
CA PHE A 910 27.42 -36.92 -11.74
C PHE A 910 27.35 -38.10 -10.77
N THR A 911 27.80 -37.90 -9.53
CA THR A 911 27.54 -38.84 -8.43
C THR A 911 26.09 -38.77 -7.96
N SER A 912 25.65 -39.71 -7.12
CA SER A 912 24.33 -39.71 -6.47
C SER A 912 24.02 -38.45 -5.64
N THR A 913 25.05 -37.71 -5.23
CA THR A 913 24.92 -36.45 -4.48
C THR A 913 24.96 -35.20 -5.38
N GLY A 914 25.01 -35.36 -6.70
CA GLY A 914 25.10 -34.25 -7.65
C GLY A 914 26.50 -33.68 -7.86
N THR A 915 27.56 -34.38 -7.43
CA THR A 915 28.94 -33.92 -7.67
C THR A 915 29.33 -34.26 -9.10
N PHE A 916 29.74 -33.27 -9.90
CA PHE A 916 30.19 -33.50 -11.26
C PHE A 916 31.52 -34.27 -11.32
N VAL A 917 31.53 -35.40 -12.03
CA VAL A 917 32.67 -36.32 -12.16
C VAL A 917 33.47 -35.99 -13.42
N ASN A 918 32.88 -36.20 -14.60
CA ASN A 918 33.50 -36.01 -15.90
C ASN A 918 32.44 -35.84 -17.01
N TYR A 919 32.89 -35.57 -18.24
CA TYR A 919 32.03 -35.57 -19.42
C TYR A 919 32.76 -36.11 -20.64
N PHE A 920 32.02 -36.56 -21.65
CA PHE A 920 32.56 -36.94 -22.94
C PHE A 920 31.65 -36.50 -24.09
N GLY A 921 32.21 -36.44 -25.29
CA GLY A 921 31.55 -35.89 -26.47
C GLY A 921 32.07 -34.52 -26.87
N ASP A 922 31.87 -34.21 -28.14
CA ASP A 922 32.08 -32.92 -28.79
C ASP A 922 31.20 -32.88 -30.04
N PHE A 923 31.04 -31.72 -30.67
CA PHE A 923 30.30 -31.62 -31.93
C PHE A 923 30.97 -32.45 -33.03
N GLY A 924 30.23 -33.38 -33.64
CA GLY A 924 30.70 -34.10 -34.81
C GLY A 924 29.90 -35.33 -35.18
N ALA A 925 30.20 -35.86 -36.37
CA ALA A 925 29.65 -37.13 -36.87
C ALA A 925 30.63 -38.31 -36.72
N GLY A 926 31.77 -38.11 -36.07
CA GLY A 926 32.75 -39.17 -35.76
C GLY A 926 32.27 -40.10 -34.64
N THR A 927 33.03 -41.15 -34.32
CA THR A 927 32.70 -42.09 -33.23
C THR A 927 32.91 -41.51 -31.82
N ASN A 928 33.45 -40.30 -31.71
CA ASN A 928 33.72 -39.59 -30.46
C ASN A 928 32.90 -38.29 -30.30
N GLY A 929 31.97 -38.01 -31.22
CA GLY A 929 31.21 -36.77 -31.24
C GLY A 929 29.71 -36.99 -31.49
N PHE A 930 28.93 -35.97 -31.19
CA PHE A 930 27.48 -35.94 -31.28
C PHE A 930 27.01 -34.72 -32.07
N ASN A 931 25.78 -34.76 -32.61
CA ASN A 931 25.11 -33.59 -33.19
C ASN A 931 23.86 -33.21 -32.38
N LEU A 932 23.16 -34.19 -31.81
CA LEU A 932 22.08 -33.92 -30.85
C LEU A 932 21.90 -35.14 -29.94
N PRO A 933 22.74 -35.33 -28.91
CA PRO A 933 22.61 -36.45 -27.99
C PRO A 933 21.33 -36.27 -27.15
N THR A 934 20.45 -37.27 -27.16
CA THR A 934 19.14 -37.23 -26.49
C THR A 934 18.97 -38.43 -25.56
N GLY A 935 18.30 -39.49 -26.00
CA GLY A 935 18.11 -40.71 -25.20
C GLY A 935 19.40 -41.28 -24.66
N ILE A 936 19.36 -41.75 -23.41
CA ILE A 936 20.47 -42.39 -22.73
C ILE A 936 19.96 -43.57 -21.92
N THR A 937 20.60 -44.73 -22.04
CA THR A 937 20.35 -45.89 -21.18
C THR A 937 21.66 -46.60 -20.85
N LEU A 938 21.67 -47.36 -19.76
CA LEU A 938 22.81 -48.14 -19.31
C LEU A 938 22.55 -49.63 -19.54
N ASP A 939 23.61 -50.38 -19.85
CA ASP A 939 23.56 -51.84 -19.84
C ASP A 939 24.04 -52.45 -18.52
N ASP A 940 23.81 -53.76 -18.35
CA ASP A 940 24.18 -54.50 -17.13
C ASP A 940 25.69 -54.52 -16.84
N THR A 941 26.52 -54.17 -17.81
CA THR A 941 27.98 -54.09 -17.69
C THR A 941 28.49 -52.68 -17.35
N GLY A 942 27.58 -51.69 -17.26
CA GLY A 942 27.90 -50.28 -17.03
C GLY A 942 28.26 -49.50 -18.31
N GLY A 943 28.02 -50.08 -19.49
CA GLY A 943 28.13 -49.40 -20.78
C GLY A 943 26.99 -48.41 -20.99
N VAL A 944 27.26 -47.35 -21.74
CA VAL A 944 26.30 -46.25 -22.00
C VAL A 944 25.85 -46.28 -23.46
N TRP A 945 24.56 -46.42 -23.67
CA TRP A 945 23.91 -46.28 -24.97
C TRP A 945 23.33 -44.88 -25.13
N ILE A 946 23.62 -44.22 -26.26
CA ILE A 946 23.18 -42.86 -26.56
C ILE A 946 22.48 -42.81 -27.92
N ALA A 947 21.32 -42.15 -27.96
CA ALA A 947 20.65 -41.76 -29.19
C ALA A 947 21.17 -40.40 -29.68
N ASP A 948 21.97 -40.40 -30.75
CA ASP A 948 22.48 -39.20 -31.41
C ASP A 948 21.50 -38.76 -32.50
N ALA A 949 20.45 -38.07 -32.06
CA ALA A 949 19.28 -37.72 -32.88
C ALA A 949 19.69 -37.00 -34.17
N GLY A 950 20.61 -36.04 -34.07
CA GLY A 950 21.03 -35.19 -35.17
C GLY A 950 21.85 -35.91 -36.25
N ASN A 951 22.47 -37.03 -35.93
CA ASN A 951 23.18 -37.89 -36.89
C ASN A 951 22.38 -39.14 -37.29
N GLY A 952 21.22 -39.37 -36.68
CA GLY A 952 20.35 -40.51 -36.98
C GLY A 952 20.99 -41.86 -36.66
N ARG A 953 21.63 -41.98 -35.49
CA ARG A 953 22.37 -43.20 -35.10
C ARG A 953 22.31 -43.43 -33.59
N ILE A 954 22.62 -44.65 -33.20
CA ILE A 954 22.78 -45.08 -31.81
C ILE A 954 24.23 -45.44 -31.56
N LEU A 955 24.77 -45.04 -30.42
CA LEU A 955 26.18 -45.20 -30.06
C LEU A 955 26.28 -45.93 -28.72
N HIS A 956 27.18 -46.91 -28.63
CA HIS A 956 27.56 -47.54 -27.36
C HIS A 956 28.94 -47.08 -26.94
N PHE A 957 29.11 -46.81 -25.63
CA PHE A 957 30.38 -46.45 -25.03
C PHE A 957 30.67 -47.31 -23.81
N SER A 958 31.77 -48.06 -23.87
CA SER A 958 32.38 -48.69 -22.70
C SER A 958 33.09 -47.63 -21.84
N LEU A 959 32.57 -47.36 -20.64
CA LEU A 959 33.19 -46.41 -19.73
C LEU A 959 34.49 -46.99 -19.13
N PRO A 960 35.53 -46.16 -18.88
CA PRO A 960 36.71 -46.58 -18.15
C PRO A 960 36.31 -47.06 -16.75
N ALA A 961 36.90 -48.17 -16.27
CA ALA A 961 36.73 -48.56 -14.87
C ALA A 961 37.28 -47.45 -13.95
N ASP A 962 36.47 -47.02 -12.98
CA ASP A 962 36.82 -46.00 -11.98
C ASP A 962 38.03 -46.36 -11.12
#